data_AF-A0A2N1V561-F1
#
_entry.id   AF-A0A2N1V561-F1
#
_cell.length_a   1.000
_cell.length_b   1.000
_cell.length_c   1.000
_cell.angle_alpha   90.00
_cell.angle_beta   90.00
_cell.angle_gamma   90.00
#
_symmetry.space_group_name_H-M   'P 1'
#
loop_
_entity.id
_entity.type
_entity.pdbx_description
1 polymer ?
#
loop_
_entity_poly.entity_id
_entity_poly.type
_entity_poly.pdbx_seq_one_letter_code
_entity_poly.pdbx_strand_id
1 'polypeptide(L)'
;MTRIPPSRPQTADPAIATTLSIAPAQTSAPGKAAGQLLPSDAVKFSGTRPAGTQASQLAAVQTQLSPSSPSLDPAELRRLLKGPQTLSKVNALLSRDPRLAASFAAPGGQQAQSLIRTAAQRSLNSNEIKTIQRYLSSQGANLAHARHRTGIDGAYGQITHGALVDLLANSLKPLAQTPVQAPVETPAQTPTQTPAQPPSEASPQPAAPATTPTVAAPSLKIQLSASLNLMQQATLIRQLPEADRAKLALLSEGGQNLDSLLTSAADRPLNKTQIKALQGLLVSAGQDLRYPGHPTGIDGDFGKRSRQALAQVVSGLVDGSLKPETLAKPAQPSATGSGQPTPRYERMLEDRLLDMTMAVGFDEGTVHYAKAHHAEEAKVIAGLTERGFSRDDAKALELLKAAGQTPQANYDALFVKENISSADGQPVHAIVRVILAGDGSQGAAKRQAAIEGMSQSDVFAYGGHGRYGNGPDFDRNFTVTIDWSGIEGAPASGKVVYEDYYALKDLLGSTDAAAIARLKTLEAQGKVTVTASNDGNIRMSEKNLHGGEFGGQLMERALKDVNNTLSAEIQGDRYKLWLFEACRTKDYVAPLRAESREGAKAGNPAMAARNLDVLTTDQTMYWHNTGNSLLTLLDGVVKQDTAPDLVNRLRAVNPEQASAPTHSSHFFEDNPRR
;
A
#
# COMPACT_ATOMS: atom_id res chain seq x y z
N MET A 1 -14.92 -69.88 -18.53
CA MET A 1 -15.20 -69.09 -19.77
C MET A 1 -15.18 -67.65 -19.31
N THR A 2 -14.20 -66.78 -19.63
CA THR A 2 -13.40 -66.57 -20.84
C THR A 2 -12.03 -66.03 -20.40
N ARG A 3 -10.93 -66.59 -20.94
CA ARG A 3 -9.55 -66.30 -20.52
C ARG A 3 -9.01 -65.04 -21.20
N ILE A 4 -8.43 -64.13 -20.43
CA ILE A 4 -7.56 -63.04 -20.88
C ILE A 4 -6.11 -63.55 -20.85
N PRO A 5 -5.33 -63.48 -21.95
CA PRO A 5 -3.92 -63.87 -21.94
C PRO A 5 -3.00 -62.75 -21.41
N PRO A 6 -1.86 -63.08 -20.78
CA PRO A 6 -0.92 -62.09 -20.28
C PRO A 6 0.00 -61.54 -21.38
N SER A 7 0.25 -60.24 -21.33
CA SER A 7 1.18 -59.50 -22.18
C SER A 7 2.64 -59.79 -21.83
N ARG A 8 3.45 -59.99 -22.88
CA ARG A 8 4.91 -60.19 -22.85
C ARG A 8 5.67 -58.91 -22.42
N PRO A 9 6.86 -59.05 -21.82
CA PRO A 9 7.73 -57.92 -21.51
C PRO A 9 8.49 -57.44 -22.76
N GLN A 10 8.52 -56.12 -22.98
CA GLN A 10 9.39 -55.49 -23.99
C GLN A 10 10.72 -55.10 -23.36
N THR A 11 11.77 -55.59 -24.01
CA THR A 11 13.19 -55.31 -23.77
C THR A 11 13.59 -53.92 -24.27
N ALA A 12 14.63 -53.39 -23.64
CA ALA A 12 15.19 -52.06 -23.82
C ALA A 12 16.00 -51.85 -25.12
N ASP A 13 16.20 -50.55 -25.39
CA ASP A 13 17.28 -49.85 -26.12
C ASP A 13 17.29 -49.80 -27.67
N PRO A 14 17.96 -48.79 -28.31
CA PRO A 14 18.71 -47.65 -27.75
C PRO A 14 18.43 -46.26 -28.39
N ALA A 15 19.05 -45.26 -27.74
CA ALA A 15 19.30 -43.88 -28.12
C ALA A 15 19.41 -43.54 -29.63
N ILE A 16 18.71 -42.47 -30.04
CA ILE A 16 19.01 -41.69 -31.23
C ILE A 16 19.42 -40.29 -30.78
N ALA A 17 20.71 -39.98 -31.00
CA ALA A 17 21.25 -38.64 -30.88
C ALA A 17 20.89 -37.85 -32.13
N THR A 18 20.13 -36.76 -31.97
CA THR A 18 19.86 -35.80 -33.04
C THR A 18 20.69 -34.55 -32.79
N THR A 19 21.80 -34.44 -33.49
CA THR A 19 22.61 -33.23 -33.63
C THR A 19 21.91 -32.27 -34.60
N LEU A 20 21.39 -31.14 -34.08
CA LEU A 20 20.89 -30.03 -34.89
C LEU A 20 21.98 -28.96 -35.00
N SER A 21 22.62 -28.92 -36.15
CA SER A 21 23.56 -27.89 -36.58
C SER A 21 22.80 -26.67 -37.08
N ILE A 22 22.87 -25.56 -36.36
CA ILE A 22 22.33 -24.26 -36.78
C ILE A 22 23.41 -23.53 -37.57
N ALA A 23 23.19 -23.36 -38.88
CA ALA A 23 23.97 -22.47 -39.72
C ALA A 23 23.44 -21.02 -39.60
N PRO A 24 24.31 -19.99 -39.68
CA PRO A 24 23.91 -18.60 -39.52
C PRO A 24 23.19 -18.08 -40.78
N ALA A 25 22.02 -17.47 -40.58
CA ALA A 25 21.26 -16.81 -41.64
C ALA A 25 21.97 -15.53 -42.10
N GLN A 26 22.21 -15.45 -43.41
CA GLN A 26 22.72 -14.28 -44.11
C GLN A 26 21.66 -13.18 -44.14
N THR A 27 22.07 -11.97 -43.77
CA THR A 27 21.29 -10.74 -43.86
C THR A 27 21.35 -10.17 -45.28
N SER A 28 20.22 -10.21 -46.00
CA SER A 28 20.05 -9.47 -47.26
C SER A 28 19.46 -8.08 -46.99
N ALA A 29 20.19 -7.05 -47.39
CA ALA A 29 19.79 -5.65 -47.37
C ALA A 29 18.59 -5.34 -48.28
N PRO A 30 17.69 -4.40 -47.94
CA PRO A 30 16.75 -3.84 -48.89
C PRO A 30 17.31 -2.58 -49.56
N GLY A 31 17.17 -2.55 -50.89
CA GLY A 31 17.63 -1.50 -51.76
C GLY A 31 16.85 -0.19 -51.66
N LYS A 32 17.57 0.89 -51.97
CA LYS A 32 17.07 2.26 -52.19
C LYS A 32 16.13 2.30 -53.39
N ALA A 33 14.95 2.88 -53.21
CA ALA A 33 14.18 3.47 -54.30
C ALA A 33 13.73 4.87 -53.90
N ALA A 34 14.13 5.85 -54.70
CA ALA A 34 13.81 7.26 -54.56
C ALA A 34 12.35 7.52 -54.97
N GLY A 35 11.61 8.23 -54.13
CA GLY A 35 10.27 8.75 -54.43
C GLY A 35 10.23 10.23 -54.08
N GLN A 36 9.93 11.06 -55.08
CA GLN A 36 9.91 12.52 -55.07
C GLN A 36 8.98 13.12 -54.01
N LEU A 37 9.51 14.17 -53.37
CA LEU A 37 8.80 15.16 -52.57
C LEU A 37 7.91 16.04 -53.44
N LEU A 38 6.67 16.27 -53.01
CA LEU A 38 5.86 17.44 -53.37
C LEU A 38 5.21 18.02 -52.09
N PRO A 39 4.94 19.34 -52.07
CA PRO A 39 5.10 20.16 -50.89
C PRO A 39 3.85 20.27 -50.00
N SER A 40 4.13 20.47 -48.72
CA SER A 40 3.22 20.87 -47.66
C SER A 40 2.94 22.38 -47.72
N ASP A 41 1.71 22.75 -48.08
CA ASP A 41 1.23 24.12 -47.94
C ASP A 41 0.81 24.38 -46.49
N ALA A 42 1.62 25.21 -45.83
CA ALA A 42 1.40 25.72 -44.50
C ALA A 42 0.40 26.89 -44.52
N VAL A 43 -0.74 26.72 -43.86
CA VAL A 43 -1.60 27.83 -43.43
C VAL A 43 -0.93 28.50 -42.22
N LYS A 44 -0.36 29.69 -42.45
CA LYS A 44 0.17 30.56 -41.39
C LYS A 44 -0.97 31.25 -40.64
N PHE A 45 -1.12 30.96 -39.35
CA PHE A 45 -1.76 31.87 -38.39
C PHE A 45 -0.68 32.49 -37.50
N SER A 46 -0.32 33.75 -37.79
CA SER A 46 0.50 34.57 -36.90
C SER A 46 -0.40 35.25 -35.87
N GLY A 47 -0.31 34.80 -34.62
CA GLY A 47 -0.96 35.43 -33.48
C GLY A 47 -0.20 35.10 -32.20
N THR A 48 0.97 35.68 -32.00
CA THR A 48 1.74 35.57 -30.76
C THR A 48 1.05 36.34 -29.65
N ARG A 49 0.40 35.62 -28.73
CA ARG A 49 0.01 36.10 -27.40
C ARG A 49 0.83 35.29 -26.39
N PRO A 50 1.57 35.91 -25.45
CA PRO A 50 2.36 35.15 -24.49
C PRO A 50 1.42 34.49 -23.49
N ALA A 51 1.22 33.17 -23.63
CA ALA A 51 0.55 32.34 -22.66
C ALA A 51 1.58 31.91 -21.59
N GLY A 52 1.54 32.54 -20.42
CA GLY A 52 2.21 32.00 -19.24
C GLY A 52 1.53 30.69 -18.85
N THR A 53 2.30 29.60 -18.79
CA THR A 53 1.79 28.27 -18.43
C THR A 53 1.50 28.17 -16.94
N GLN A 54 0.46 27.41 -16.59
CA GLN A 54 0.04 27.13 -15.20
C GLN A 54 1.16 26.44 -14.38
N ALA A 55 2.02 25.66 -15.03
CA ALA A 55 3.24 25.10 -14.46
C ALA A 55 4.25 26.17 -14.03
N SER A 56 4.34 27.29 -14.76
CA SER A 56 5.18 28.42 -14.38
C SER A 56 4.60 29.19 -13.18
N GLN A 57 3.27 29.13 -12.95
CA GLN A 57 2.63 29.71 -11.77
C GLN A 57 2.82 28.84 -10.52
N LEU A 58 2.79 27.51 -10.65
CA LEU A 58 3.06 26.57 -9.56
C LEU A 58 4.55 26.52 -9.18
N ALA A 59 5.45 26.50 -10.17
CA ALA A 59 6.89 26.59 -9.92
C ALA A 59 7.25 27.94 -9.27
N ALA A 60 6.65 29.06 -9.71
CA ALA A 60 6.82 30.36 -9.05
C ALA A 60 6.32 30.34 -7.59
N VAL A 61 5.19 29.70 -7.30
CA VAL A 61 4.69 29.54 -5.92
C VAL A 61 5.64 28.67 -5.08
N GLN A 62 6.18 27.58 -5.63
CA GLN A 62 7.09 26.68 -4.89
C GLN A 62 8.46 27.32 -4.65
N THR A 63 9.01 28.08 -5.60
CA THR A 63 10.24 28.86 -5.43
C THR A 63 10.05 30.05 -4.48
N GLN A 64 8.85 30.62 -4.39
CA GLN A 64 8.47 31.67 -3.42
C GLN A 64 8.16 31.12 -2.00
N LEU A 65 8.05 29.80 -1.86
CA LEU A 65 7.84 29.13 -0.59
C LEU A 65 9.14 28.61 0.08
N SER A 66 10.30 28.80 -0.56
CA SER A 66 11.64 28.46 -0.02
C SER A 66 12.04 29.28 1.21
N PRO A 67 12.85 28.78 2.15
CA PRO A 67 13.25 29.49 3.39
C PRO A 67 13.97 30.84 3.16
N SER A 68 14.43 31.10 1.94
CA SER A 68 15.17 32.29 1.50
C SER A 68 14.32 33.34 0.76
N SER A 69 13.00 33.19 0.70
CA SER A 69 12.13 34.16 0.01
C SER A 69 12.02 35.50 0.76
N PRO A 70 11.82 36.62 0.04
CA PRO A 70 11.58 37.93 0.63
C PRO A 70 10.39 37.89 1.62
N SER A 71 10.44 38.75 2.64
CA SER A 71 9.42 38.85 3.68
C SER A 71 8.01 38.83 3.08
N LEU A 72 7.17 37.89 3.53
CA LEU A 72 5.79 37.77 3.06
C LEU A 72 5.05 39.09 3.30
N ASP A 73 4.60 39.75 2.25
CA ASP A 73 3.80 40.97 2.35
C ASP A 73 2.28 40.65 2.35
N PRO A 74 1.41 41.58 2.80
CA PRO A 74 -0.03 41.36 2.87
C PRO A 74 -0.71 41.03 1.52
N ALA A 75 -0.21 41.56 0.40
CA ALA A 75 -0.79 41.33 -0.93
C ALA A 75 -0.46 39.93 -1.43
N GLU A 76 0.79 39.50 -1.20
CA GLU A 76 1.27 38.16 -1.51
C GLU A 76 0.57 37.09 -0.67
N LEU A 77 0.38 37.34 0.63
CA LEU A 77 -0.41 36.46 1.50
C LEU A 77 -1.84 36.26 0.93
N ARG A 78 -2.51 37.34 0.54
CA ARG A 78 -3.87 37.29 -0.03
C ARG A 78 -3.90 36.56 -1.38
N ARG A 79 -2.85 36.68 -2.18
CA ARG A 79 -2.69 35.95 -3.44
C ARG A 79 -2.55 34.45 -3.20
N LEU A 80 -1.69 34.05 -2.26
CA LEU A 80 -1.44 32.64 -1.90
C LEU A 80 -2.68 31.98 -1.28
N LEU A 81 -3.51 32.75 -0.58
CA LEU A 81 -4.73 32.29 0.08
C LEU A 81 -6.01 32.61 -0.73
N LYS A 82 -5.89 32.87 -2.04
CA LYS A 82 -7.06 33.12 -2.89
C LYS A 82 -7.80 31.82 -3.19
N GLY A 83 -8.98 31.66 -2.57
CA GLY A 83 -9.92 30.57 -2.83
C GLY A 83 -10.15 29.69 -1.58
N PRO A 84 -11.32 29.03 -1.46
CA PRO A 84 -11.73 28.34 -0.22
C PRO A 84 -10.98 27.03 0.08
N GLN A 85 -9.79 26.81 -0.47
CA GLN A 85 -9.01 25.61 -0.18
C GLN A 85 -8.22 25.73 1.14
N THR A 86 -8.89 25.15 2.14
CA THR A 86 -8.44 24.46 3.36
C THR A 86 -7.37 25.11 4.21
N LEU A 87 -7.73 25.28 5.49
CA LEU A 87 -6.90 25.63 6.64
C LEU A 87 -5.48 25.02 6.66
N SER A 88 -5.23 23.93 5.92
CA SER A 88 -3.90 23.38 5.61
C SER A 88 -2.89 24.40 5.08
N LYS A 89 -3.25 25.25 4.11
CA LYS A 89 -2.35 26.29 3.56
C LYS A 89 -2.05 27.38 4.58
N VAL A 90 -3.07 27.75 5.36
CA VAL A 90 -2.91 28.68 6.48
C VAL A 90 -1.97 28.09 7.53
N ASN A 91 -2.12 26.80 7.83
CA ASN A 91 -1.23 26.09 8.75
C ASN A 91 0.23 26.10 8.26
N ALA A 92 0.47 25.78 6.98
CA ALA A 92 1.82 25.81 6.40
C ALA A 92 2.48 27.19 6.52
N LEU A 93 1.71 28.27 6.32
CA LEU A 93 2.20 29.64 6.51
C LEU A 93 2.48 29.98 7.98
N LEU A 94 1.60 29.56 8.90
CA LEU A 94 1.78 29.74 10.34
C LEU A 94 3.03 29.03 10.88
N SER A 95 3.38 27.87 10.33
CA SER A 95 4.60 27.15 10.69
C SER A 95 5.87 27.80 10.16
N ARG A 96 5.77 28.60 9.09
CA ARG A 96 6.92 29.23 8.42
C ARG A 96 7.25 30.64 8.95
N ASP A 97 6.24 31.42 9.34
CA ASP A 97 6.44 32.79 9.82
C ASP A 97 5.92 32.98 11.26
N PRO A 98 6.83 33.10 12.25
CA PRO A 98 6.46 33.31 13.65
C PRO A 98 5.60 34.56 13.89
N ARG A 99 5.67 35.58 13.02
CA ARG A 99 4.84 36.80 13.14
C ARG A 99 3.37 36.50 12.89
N LEU A 100 3.08 35.57 11.97
CA LEU A 100 1.72 35.09 11.74
C LEU A 100 1.21 34.28 12.92
N ALA A 101 2.06 33.48 13.57
CA ALA A 101 1.68 32.78 14.81
C ALA A 101 1.38 33.77 15.94
N ALA A 102 2.10 34.89 16.03
CA ALA A 102 1.88 35.93 17.02
C ALA A 102 0.51 36.62 16.89
N SER A 103 -0.14 36.57 15.71
CA SER A 103 -1.51 37.09 15.56
C SER A 103 -2.51 36.35 16.46
N PHE A 104 -2.19 35.14 16.91
CA PHE A 104 -3.01 34.29 17.79
C PHE A 104 -2.71 34.46 19.30
N ALA A 105 -2.02 35.53 19.70
CA ALA A 105 -1.68 35.78 21.10
C ALA A 105 -2.88 36.22 21.97
N ALA A 106 -3.95 36.75 21.38
CA ALA A 106 -5.14 37.18 22.10
C ALA A 106 -5.90 35.98 22.74
N PRO A 107 -6.71 36.20 23.80
CA PRO A 107 -7.50 35.14 24.43
C PRO A 107 -8.32 34.33 23.42
N GLY A 108 -8.25 33.00 23.51
CA GLY A 108 -8.87 32.07 22.56
C GLY A 108 -8.07 31.81 21.28
N GLY A 109 -7.02 32.59 21.01
CA GLY A 109 -6.18 32.46 19.81
C GLY A 109 -5.36 31.16 19.78
N GLN A 110 -4.80 30.71 20.90
CA GLN A 110 -4.08 29.43 20.99
C GLN A 110 -4.98 28.24 20.61
N GLN A 111 -6.24 28.25 21.07
CA GLN A 111 -7.20 27.21 20.74
C GLN A 111 -7.57 27.26 19.24
N ALA A 112 -7.81 28.45 18.69
CA ALA A 112 -8.05 28.61 17.26
C ALA A 112 -6.85 28.15 16.42
N GLN A 113 -5.62 28.49 16.81
CA GLN A 113 -4.40 28.07 16.13
C GLN A 113 -4.22 26.54 16.17
N SER A 114 -4.49 25.90 17.32
CA SER A 114 -4.46 24.43 17.45
C SER A 114 -5.49 23.75 16.54
N LEU A 115 -6.69 24.33 16.40
CA LEU A 115 -7.71 23.82 15.48
C LEU A 115 -7.31 24.03 14.01
N ILE A 116 -6.63 25.12 13.67
CA ILE A 116 -6.07 25.32 12.31
C ILE A 116 -5.00 24.27 12.00
N ARG A 117 -4.14 23.91 12.97
CA ARG A 117 -3.19 22.78 12.83
C ARG A 117 -3.91 21.45 12.66
N THR A 118 -4.94 21.21 13.48
CA THR A 118 -5.78 20.01 13.39
C THR A 118 -6.48 19.90 12.03
N ALA A 119 -6.88 21.03 11.45
CA ALA A 119 -7.51 21.08 10.14
C ALA A 119 -6.60 20.69 8.97
N ALA A 120 -5.28 20.65 9.20
CA ALA A 120 -4.32 20.08 8.25
C ALA A 120 -4.29 18.54 8.29
N GLN A 121 -4.83 17.92 9.35
CA GLN A 121 -4.79 16.47 9.58
C GLN A 121 -6.16 15.81 9.43
N ARG A 122 -7.25 16.53 9.73
CA ARG A 122 -8.63 16.06 9.58
C ARG A 122 -9.61 17.20 9.35
N SER A 123 -10.81 16.89 8.87
CA SER A 123 -11.90 17.86 8.85
C SER A 123 -12.28 18.30 10.26
N LEU A 124 -12.54 19.60 10.42
CA LEU A 124 -13.06 20.15 11.67
C LEU A 124 -14.58 19.93 11.75
N ASN A 125 -15.07 19.58 12.94
CA ASN A 125 -16.50 19.53 13.19
C ASN A 125 -17.09 20.94 13.41
N SER A 126 -18.42 21.05 13.46
CA SER A 126 -19.11 22.34 13.59
C SER A 126 -18.71 23.13 14.84
N ASN A 127 -18.47 22.47 15.98
CA ASN A 127 -18.09 23.14 17.21
C ASN A 127 -16.66 23.72 17.14
N GLU A 128 -15.75 23.00 16.49
CA GLU A 128 -14.38 23.45 16.25
C GLU A 128 -14.35 24.66 15.32
N ILE A 129 -15.17 24.64 14.26
CA ILE A 129 -15.31 25.79 13.37
C ILE A 129 -15.90 27.00 14.13
N LYS A 130 -16.90 26.79 15.00
CA LYS A 130 -17.44 27.87 15.85
C LYS A 130 -16.37 28.47 16.77
N THR A 131 -15.42 27.68 17.26
CA THR A 131 -14.29 28.19 18.05
C THR A 131 -13.41 29.14 17.23
N ILE A 132 -13.09 28.79 15.98
CA ILE A 132 -12.35 29.67 15.07
C ILE A 132 -13.16 30.94 14.78
N GLN A 133 -14.45 30.82 14.48
CA GLN A 133 -15.34 31.95 14.19
C GLN A 133 -15.48 32.90 15.39
N ARG A 134 -15.63 32.39 16.61
CA ARG A 134 -15.68 33.21 17.83
C ARG A 134 -14.39 34.00 18.04
N TYR A 135 -13.24 33.34 17.82
CA TYR A 135 -11.95 34.01 17.92
C TYR A 135 -11.82 35.12 16.86
N LEU A 136 -12.15 34.86 15.60
CA LEU A 136 -12.12 35.88 14.54
C LEU A 136 -13.06 37.05 14.86
N SER A 137 -14.27 36.77 15.34
CA SER A 137 -15.21 37.79 15.78
C SER A 137 -14.68 38.61 16.96
N SER A 138 -13.96 37.99 17.90
CA SER A 138 -13.32 38.70 19.02
C SER A 138 -12.14 39.57 18.58
N GLN A 139 -11.55 39.30 17.41
CA GLN A 139 -10.58 40.18 16.75
C GLN A 139 -11.24 41.29 15.91
N GLY A 140 -12.56 41.45 16.02
CA GLY A 140 -13.32 42.48 15.30
C GLY A 140 -13.76 42.11 13.89
N ALA A 141 -13.61 40.84 13.46
CA ALA A 141 -14.09 40.42 12.16
C ALA A 141 -15.62 40.36 12.09
N ASN A 142 -16.21 40.95 11.05
CA ASN A 142 -17.64 40.81 10.77
C ASN A 142 -17.89 39.52 9.98
N LEU A 143 -18.47 38.52 10.65
CA LEU A 143 -18.81 37.23 10.04
C LEU A 143 -20.27 37.13 9.57
N ALA A 144 -21.10 38.15 9.85
CA ALA A 144 -22.54 38.09 9.59
C ALA A 144 -22.86 37.94 8.10
N HIS A 145 -23.90 37.17 7.79
CA HIS A 145 -24.45 37.03 6.44
C HIS A 145 -25.95 36.81 6.48
N ALA A 146 -26.60 36.82 5.31
CA ALA A 146 -28.05 36.79 5.17
C ALA A 146 -28.79 35.67 5.93
N ARG A 147 -28.10 34.56 6.26
CA ARG A 147 -28.66 33.41 6.98
C ARG A 147 -28.23 33.30 8.45
N HIS A 148 -27.25 34.08 8.90
CA HIS A 148 -26.73 33.99 10.27
C HIS A 148 -26.27 35.35 10.79
N ARG A 149 -27.04 35.92 11.73
CA ARG A 149 -26.86 37.30 12.22
C ARG A 149 -25.47 37.56 12.85
N THR A 150 -24.85 36.56 13.45
CA THR A 150 -23.51 36.67 14.04
C THR A 150 -22.40 36.07 13.17
N GLY A 151 -22.75 35.30 12.13
CA GLY A 151 -21.79 34.51 11.35
C GLY A 151 -21.12 33.33 12.07
N ILE A 152 -21.49 33.02 13.32
CA ILE A 152 -20.97 31.86 14.08
C ILE A 152 -21.86 30.63 13.86
N ASP A 153 -21.86 30.10 12.65
CA ASP A 153 -22.75 29.01 12.22
C ASP A 153 -22.09 27.62 12.29
N GLY A 154 -20.76 27.56 12.48
CA GLY A 154 -19.98 26.33 12.45
C GLY A 154 -19.74 25.77 11.05
N ALA A 155 -19.93 26.56 10.00
CA ALA A 155 -19.55 26.23 8.63
C ALA A 155 -18.32 27.04 8.21
N TYR A 156 -17.26 26.36 7.77
CA TYR A 156 -16.05 27.04 7.30
C TYR A 156 -16.23 27.46 5.84
N GLY A 157 -16.80 28.66 5.64
CA GLY A 157 -17.08 29.22 4.31
C GLY A 157 -16.14 30.35 3.90
N GLN A 158 -16.44 31.00 2.77
CA GLN A 158 -15.66 32.12 2.23
C GLN A 158 -15.53 33.29 3.21
N ILE A 159 -16.56 33.58 4.01
CA ILE A 159 -16.55 34.69 4.98
C ILE A 159 -15.55 34.40 6.12
N THR A 160 -15.64 33.21 6.73
CA THR A 160 -14.69 32.78 7.76
C THR A 160 -13.27 32.72 7.23
N HIS A 161 -13.09 32.24 5.99
CA HIS A 161 -11.78 32.21 5.34
C HIS A 161 -11.23 33.62 5.10
N GLY A 162 -12.02 34.54 4.54
CA GLY A 162 -11.63 35.92 4.30
C GLY A 162 -11.21 36.64 5.60
N ALA A 163 -12.02 36.50 6.66
CA ALA A 163 -11.69 37.06 7.98
C ALA A 163 -10.37 36.54 8.55
N LEU A 164 -10.07 35.25 8.36
CA LEU A 164 -8.80 34.66 8.77
C LEU A 164 -7.62 35.23 7.96
N VAL A 165 -7.78 35.37 6.64
CA VAL A 165 -6.76 35.97 5.77
C VAL A 165 -6.51 37.43 6.16
N ASP A 166 -7.55 38.19 6.49
CA ASP A 166 -7.41 39.60 6.90
C ASP A 166 -6.70 39.74 8.25
N LEU A 167 -6.98 38.87 9.22
CA LEU A 167 -6.26 38.83 10.49
C LEU A 167 -4.75 38.65 10.24
N LEU A 168 -4.38 37.66 9.42
CA LEU A 168 -2.99 37.35 9.10
C LEU A 168 -2.34 38.50 8.31
N ALA A 169 -3.04 39.07 7.33
CA ALA A 169 -2.55 40.21 6.55
C ALA A 169 -2.29 41.44 7.42
N ASN A 170 -3.13 41.69 8.43
CA ASN A 170 -2.94 42.79 9.37
C ASN A 170 -1.74 42.56 10.30
N SER A 171 -1.44 41.32 10.66
CA SER A 171 -0.25 40.99 11.47
C SER A 171 1.08 41.22 10.76
N LEU A 172 1.06 41.27 9.42
CA LEU A 172 2.23 41.56 8.59
C LEU A 172 2.44 43.05 8.32
N LYS A 173 1.48 43.91 8.67
CA LYS A 173 1.66 45.36 8.51
C LYS A 173 2.76 45.80 9.49
N PRO A 174 3.80 46.50 9.03
CA PRO A 174 4.79 47.06 9.94
C PRO A 174 4.06 47.97 10.93
N LEU A 175 4.27 47.72 12.23
CA LEU A 175 3.87 48.65 13.27
C LEU A 175 4.48 50.00 12.87
N ALA A 176 3.63 50.98 12.56
CA ALA A 176 4.09 52.35 12.33
C ALA A 176 5.00 52.70 13.50
N GLN A 177 6.24 53.12 13.19
CA GLN A 177 7.26 53.40 14.18
C GLN A 177 6.70 54.38 15.20
N THR A 178 6.32 53.89 16.38
CA THR A 178 6.13 54.73 17.55
C THR A 178 7.51 55.32 17.86
N PRO A 179 7.65 56.65 18.03
CA PRO A 179 8.94 57.26 18.32
C PRO A 179 9.56 56.57 19.54
N VAL A 180 10.77 56.05 19.36
CA VAL A 180 11.56 55.40 20.40
C VAL A 180 11.82 56.44 21.50
N GLN A 181 11.17 56.30 22.65
CA GLN A 181 11.64 56.96 23.87
C GLN A 181 12.94 56.27 24.29
N ALA A 182 13.94 57.11 24.61
CA ALA A 182 15.28 56.71 24.97
C ALA A 182 15.30 55.71 26.15
N PRO A 183 16.27 54.78 26.20
CA PRO A 183 16.34 53.77 27.24
C PRO A 183 16.73 54.40 28.57
N VAL A 184 15.96 54.12 29.62
CA VAL A 184 16.38 54.31 31.01
C VAL A 184 17.30 53.15 31.36
N GLU A 185 18.55 53.47 31.72
CA GLU A 185 19.53 52.54 32.25
C GLU A 185 19.04 51.94 33.58
N THR A 186 19.21 50.63 33.77
CA THR A 186 19.12 49.97 35.08
C THR A 186 20.20 48.89 35.16
N PRO A 187 20.87 48.73 36.33
CA PRO A 187 22.21 48.16 36.41
C PRO A 187 22.24 46.63 36.40
N ALA A 188 23.38 46.11 35.94
CA ALA A 188 23.76 44.71 35.91
C ALA A 188 23.66 44.02 37.28
N GLN A 189 23.04 42.84 37.30
CA GLN A 189 23.13 41.88 38.38
C GLN A 189 24.05 40.70 37.98
N THR A 190 25.03 40.46 38.83
CA THR A 190 26.04 39.41 38.80
C THR A 190 25.43 38.01 38.96
N PRO A 191 25.91 36.97 38.24
CA PRO A 191 25.47 35.60 38.47
C PRO A 191 26.21 34.95 39.64
N THR A 192 25.45 34.52 40.64
CA THR A 192 25.91 33.73 41.79
C THR A 192 26.15 32.28 41.39
N GLN A 193 27.35 31.77 41.69
CA GLN A 193 27.77 30.39 41.50
C GLN A 193 27.02 29.43 42.44
N THR A 194 26.56 28.29 41.90
CA THR A 194 26.03 27.15 42.66
C THR A 194 27.16 26.16 42.96
N PRO A 195 27.37 25.71 44.22
CA PRO A 195 28.41 24.75 44.54
C PRO A 195 27.98 23.29 44.28
N ALA A 196 28.97 22.50 43.85
CA ALA A 196 28.88 21.09 43.53
C ALA A 196 28.63 20.20 44.76
N GLN A 197 27.80 19.17 44.57
CA GLN A 197 27.57 18.06 45.51
C GLN A 197 28.73 17.03 45.45
N PRO A 198 29.17 16.46 46.58
CA PRO A 198 30.17 15.38 46.60
C PRO A 198 29.52 14.00 46.38
N PRO A 199 30.30 13.01 45.90
CA PRO A 199 29.82 11.65 45.65
C PRO A 199 29.67 10.84 46.95
N SER A 200 28.60 10.06 47.03
CA SER A 200 28.28 9.18 48.16
C SER A 200 29.08 7.89 48.09
N GLU A 201 29.75 7.55 49.20
CA GLU A 201 30.48 6.30 49.42
C GLU A 201 29.54 5.08 49.42
N ALA A 202 29.96 4.01 48.74
CA ALA A 202 29.31 2.71 48.76
C ALA A 202 29.85 1.86 49.94
N SER A 203 28.94 1.34 50.76
CA SER A 203 29.25 0.35 51.80
C SER A 203 29.28 -1.07 51.21
N PRO A 204 30.18 -1.96 51.69
CA PRO A 204 30.31 -3.33 51.21
C PRO A 204 29.28 -4.28 51.83
N GLN A 205 28.71 -5.14 50.99
CA GLN A 205 27.79 -6.22 51.35
C GLN A 205 28.58 -7.48 51.76
N PRO A 206 28.21 -8.20 52.85
CA PRO A 206 28.95 -9.37 53.32
C PRO A 206 28.71 -10.61 52.45
N ALA A 207 29.79 -11.38 52.27
CA ALA A 207 29.84 -12.62 51.48
C ALA A 207 29.04 -13.76 52.12
N ALA A 208 28.31 -14.50 51.29
CA ALA A 208 27.63 -15.75 51.65
C ALA A 208 28.61 -16.94 51.57
N PRO A 209 28.42 -17.99 52.39
CA PRO A 209 29.31 -19.14 52.45
C PRO A 209 29.16 -20.10 51.26
N ALA A 210 30.28 -20.67 50.85
CA ALA A 210 30.43 -21.60 49.74
C ALA A 210 29.64 -22.91 49.95
N THR A 211 28.84 -23.28 48.96
CA THR A 211 28.22 -24.60 48.84
C THR A 211 29.04 -25.47 47.89
N THR A 212 29.21 -26.73 48.28
CA THR A 212 29.99 -27.78 47.60
C THR A 212 29.40 -28.09 46.21
N PRO A 213 30.22 -28.30 45.17
CA PRO A 213 29.73 -28.56 43.82
C PRO A 213 29.21 -29.99 43.69
N THR A 214 27.89 -30.14 43.58
CA THR A 214 27.26 -31.35 43.06
C THR A 214 27.55 -31.44 41.57
N VAL A 215 28.25 -32.49 41.13
CA VAL A 215 28.53 -32.75 39.71
C VAL A 215 27.20 -33.02 39.00
N ALA A 216 26.71 -32.02 38.27
CA ALA A 216 25.50 -32.12 37.48
C ALA A 216 25.71 -33.08 36.30
N ALA A 217 24.82 -34.07 36.17
CA ALA A 217 24.78 -34.95 35.00
C ALA A 217 24.63 -34.10 33.72
N PRO A 218 25.27 -34.48 32.60
CA PRO A 218 25.16 -33.75 31.34
C PRO A 218 23.70 -33.70 30.90
N SER A 219 23.10 -32.50 30.93
CA SER A 219 21.74 -32.29 30.45
C SER A 219 21.72 -32.34 28.93
N LEU A 220 20.98 -33.31 28.38
CA LEU A 220 20.77 -33.45 26.95
C LEU A 220 19.95 -32.23 26.48
N LYS A 221 20.59 -31.28 25.78
CA LYS A 221 19.88 -30.13 25.19
C LYS A 221 19.23 -30.57 23.87
N ILE A 222 17.95 -30.92 23.91
CA ILE A 222 17.17 -31.16 22.70
C ILE A 222 16.78 -29.81 22.08
N GLN A 223 17.23 -29.53 20.85
CA GLN A 223 16.76 -28.38 20.08
C GLN A 223 15.53 -28.77 19.28
N LEU A 224 14.34 -28.36 19.74
CA LEU A 224 13.11 -28.46 18.96
C LEU A 224 13.04 -27.28 17.97
N SER A 225 12.76 -27.59 16.71
CA SER A 225 12.60 -26.60 15.64
C SER A 225 11.19 -26.65 15.05
N ALA A 226 10.64 -25.47 14.72
CA ALA A 226 9.37 -25.34 14.01
C ALA A 226 9.38 -25.92 12.58
N SER A 227 10.57 -26.22 12.03
CA SER A 227 10.74 -26.91 10.75
C SER A 227 10.45 -28.41 10.82
N LEU A 228 10.46 -29.01 12.01
CA LEU A 228 10.19 -30.43 12.22
C LEU A 228 8.68 -30.69 12.22
N ASN A 229 8.23 -31.72 11.52
CA ASN A 229 6.82 -32.13 11.60
C ASN A 229 6.47 -32.70 12.98
N LEU A 230 5.18 -32.90 13.26
CA LEU A 230 4.70 -33.38 14.58
C LEU A 230 5.39 -34.68 15.02
N MET A 231 5.50 -35.67 14.14
CA MET A 231 6.09 -36.98 14.44
C MET A 231 7.58 -36.86 14.78
N GLN A 232 8.30 -36.00 14.06
CA GLN A 232 9.71 -35.71 14.34
C GLN A 232 9.88 -35.00 15.69
N GLN A 233 9.08 -33.97 15.98
CA GLN A 233 9.11 -33.30 17.28
C GLN A 233 8.78 -34.28 18.41
N ALA A 234 7.73 -35.07 18.26
CA ALA A 234 7.32 -36.08 19.23
C ALA A 234 8.40 -37.14 19.48
N THR A 235 9.07 -37.61 18.43
CA THR A 235 10.19 -38.58 18.54
C THR A 235 11.34 -38.00 19.35
N LEU A 236 11.71 -36.74 19.12
CA LEU A 236 12.74 -36.06 19.89
C LEU A 236 12.30 -35.85 21.35
N ILE A 237 11.05 -35.43 21.58
CA ILE A 237 10.51 -35.23 22.93
C ILE A 237 10.52 -36.54 23.73
N ARG A 238 10.27 -37.69 23.08
CA ARG A 238 10.32 -39.02 23.71
C ARG A 238 11.71 -39.38 24.26
N GLN A 239 12.76 -38.78 23.72
CA GLN A 239 14.16 -38.98 24.16
C GLN A 239 14.54 -38.11 25.37
N LEU A 240 13.67 -37.20 25.82
CA LEU A 240 13.91 -36.44 27.06
C LEU A 240 14.01 -37.37 28.27
N PRO A 241 14.80 -37.00 29.31
CA PRO A 241 14.79 -37.70 30.58
C PRO A 241 13.38 -37.87 31.14
N GLU A 242 13.12 -38.99 31.82
CA GLU A 242 11.80 -39.31 32.36
C GLU A 242 11.26 -38.20 33.28
N ALA A 243 12.14 -37.58 34.08
CA ALA A 243 11.80 -36.46 34.95
C ALA A 243 11.29 -35.22 34.18
N ASP A 244 11.81 -34.95 32.98
CA ASP A 244 11.36 -33.85 32.15
C ASP A 244 10.07 -34.19 31.41
N ARG A 245 9.92 -35.44 30.94
CA ARG A 245 8.66 -35.91 30.36
C ARG A 245 7.52 -35.92 31.36
N ALA A 246 7.78 -36.24 32.63
CA ALA A 246 6.78 -36.18 33.69
C ALA A 246 6.18 -34.76 33.84
N LYS A 247 6.95 -33.70 33.54
CA LYS A 247 6.44 -32.32 33.53
C LYS A 247 5.44 -32.06 32.40
N LEU A 248 5.60 -32.72 31.25
CA LEU A 248 4.65 -32.63 30.13
C LEU A 248 3.31 -33.26 30.50
N ALA A 249 3.31 -34.36 31.27
CA ALA A 249 2.09 -35.02 31.72
C ALA A 249 1.22 -34.14 32.64
N LEU A 250 1.79 -33.09 33.25
CA LEU A 250 1.05 -32.12 34.06
C LEU A 250 0.14 -31.21 33.22
N LEU A 251 0.45 -31.02 31.93
CA LEU A 251 -0.46 -30.37 30.99
C LEU A 251 -1.53 -31.38 30.55
N SER A 252 -2.70 -31.29 31.16
CA SER A 252 -3.82 -32.18 30.88
C SER A 252 -5.14 -31.43 30.76
N GLU A 253 -6.00 -31.89 29.85
CA GLU A 253 -7.33 -31.34 29.59
C GLU A 253 -8.22 -32.46 29.04
N GLY A 254 -9.44 -32.60 29.57
CA GLY A 254 -10.41 -33.59 29.10
C GLY A 254 -9.95 -35.06 29.19
N GLY A 255 -9.08 -35.39 30.15
CA GLY A 255 -8.55 -36.75 30.35
C GLY A 255 -7.43 -37.16 29.39
N GLN A 256 -6.97 -36.25 28.53
CA GLN A 256 -5.74 -36.42 27.73
C GLN A 256 -4.65 -35.53 28.33
N ASN A 257 -3.40 -36.02 28.32
CA ASN A 257 -2.24 -35.20 28.69
C ASN A 257 -1.25 -35.08 27.52
N LEU A 258 -0.42 -34.04 27.55
CA LEU A 258 0.50 -33.72 26.47
C LEU A 258 1.46 -34.88 26.16
N ASP A 259 2.01 -35.55 27.19
CA ASP A 259 2.93 -36.70 27.02
C ASP A 259 2.27 -37.88 26.29
N SER A 260 1.00 -38.19 26.59
CA SER A 260 0.25 -39.28 25.95
C SER A 260 -0.05 -39.01 24.47
N LEU A 261 -0.37 -37.76 24.13
CA LEU A 261 -0.59 -37.32 22.76
C LEU A 261 0.70 -37.34 21.95
N LEU A 262 1.80 -36.90 22.54
CA LEU A 262 3.12 -36.92 21.91
C LEU A 262 3.67 -38.33 21.76
N THR A 263 3.47 -39.20 22.75
CA THR A 263 3.81 -40.64 22.62
C THR A 263 3.05 -41.26 21.44
N SER A 264 1.74 -41.01 21.35
CA SER A 264 0.94 -41.46 20.21
C SER A 264 1.44 -40.88 18.89
N ALA A 265 1.82 -39.60 18.86
CA ALA A 265 2.31 -38.92 17.66
C ALA A 265 3.67 -39.42 17.17
N ALA A 266 4.52 -39.92 18.09
CA ALA A 266 5.80 -40.53 17.74
C ALA A 266 5.61 -41.91 17.08
N ASP A 267 4.57 -42.65 17.47
CA ASP A 267 4.29 -43.99 16.95
C ASP A 267 3.42 -43.96 15.68
N ARG A 268 2.53 -42.96 15.53
CA ARG A 268 1.60 -42.84 14.40
C ARG A 268 1.11 -41.41 14.17
N PRO A 269 0.60 -41.08 12.97
CA PRO A 269 -0.14 -39.85 12.75
C PRO A 269 -1.32 -39.69 13.71
N LEU A 270 -1.49 -38.49 14.26
CA LEU A 270 -2.66 -38.13 15.05
C LEU A 270 -3.86 -37.86 14.13
N ASN A 271 -5.06 -38.26 14.57
CA ASN A 271 -6.28 -37.86 13.89
C ASN A 271 -6.69 -36.42 14.27
N LYS A 272 -7.65 -35.84 13.54
CA LYS A 272 -8.10 -34.45 13.74
C LYS A 272 -8.53 -34.15 15.18
N THR A 273 -9.19 -35.09 15.85
CA THR A 273 -9.62 -34.94 17.26
C THR A 273 -8.42 -34.85 18.20
N GLN A 274 -7.41 -35.71 17.99
CA GLN A 274 -6.18 -35.70 18.78
C GLN A 274 -5.35 -34.43 18.52
N ILE A 275 -5.33 -33.92 17.28
CA ILE A 275 -4.66 -32.64 16.97
C ILE A 275 -5.37 -31.49 17.67
N LYS A 276 -6.71 -31.44 17.67
CA LYS A 276 -7.46 -30.42 18.41
C LYS A 276 -7.20 -30.48 19.91
N ALA A 277 -7.11 -31.68 20.50
CA ALA A 277 -6.77 -31.84 21.91
C ALA A 277 -5.35 -31.32 22.20
N LEU A 278 -4.38 -31.62 21.34
CA LEU A 278 -3.02 -31.10 21.43
C LEU A 278 -2.99 -29.57 21.35
N GLN A 279 -3.72 -28.97 20.41
CA GLN A 279 -3.83 -27.52 20.27
C GLN A 279 -4.50 -26.87 21.49
N GLY A 280 -5.55 -27.50 22.04
CA GLY A 280 -6.19 -27.07 23.28
C GLY A 280 -5.19 -26.97 24.44
N LEU A 281 -4.37 -28.01 24.63
CA LEU A 281 -3.32 -28.01 25.65
C LEU A 281 -2.29 -26.89 25.45
N LEU A 282 -1.91 -26.60 24.19
CA LEU A 282 -0.99 -25.50 23.88
C LEU A 282 -1.61 -24.13 24.19
N VAL A 283 -2.89 -23.92 23.84
CA VAL A 283 -3.63 -22.69 24.17
C VAL A 283 -3.79 -22.54 25.68
N SER A 284 -4.11 -23.63 26.39
CA SER A 284 -4.17 -23.67 27.85
C SER A 284 -2.80 -23.37 28.49
N ALA A 285 -1.71 -23.73 27.82
CA ALA A 285 -0.35 -23.33 28.20
C ALA A 285 0.02 -21.88 27.82
N GLY A 286 -0.96 -21.06 27.43
CA GLY A 286 -0.79 -19.64 27.13
C GLY A 286 -0.32 -19.35 25.70
N GLN A 287 -0.26 -20.34 24.82
CA GLN A 287 0.16 -20.14 23.43
C GLN A 287 -0.96 -19.55 22.59
N ASP A 288 -0.65 -18.51 21.81
CA ASP A 288 -1.62 -17.95 20.87
C ASP A 288 -1.63 -18.72 19.56
N LEU A 289 -2.52 -19.71 19.48
CA LEU A 289 -2.75 -20.44 18.25
C LEU A 289 -3.77 -19.79 17.32
N ARG A 290 -4.39 -18.66 17.69
CA ARG A 290 -5.52 -18.10 16.93
C ARG A 290 -5.08 -17.64 15.55
N TYR A 291 -5.91 -17.89 14.55
CA TYR A 291 -5.72 -17.43 13.18
C TYR A 291 -7.10 -17.38 12.46
N PRO A 292 -7.24 -16.71 11.30
CA PRO A 292 -8.55 -16.50 10.67
C PRO A 292 -9.36 -17.79 10.46
N GLY A 293 -10.67 -17.75 10.74
CA GLY A 293 -11.56 -18.92 10.67
C GLY A 293 -11.49 -19.86 11.90
N HIS A 294 -10.49 -19.67 12.75
CA HIS A 294 -10.26 -20.46 13.96
C HIS A 294 -9.96 -19.52 15.15
N PRO A 295 -11.00 -18.85 15.69
CA PRO A 295 -10.84 -17.86 16.77
C PRO A 295 -10.32 -18.46 18.07
N THR A 296 -10.33 -19.78 18.21
CA THR A 296 -9.72 -20.53 19.30
C THR A 296 -8.29 -20.98 19.00
N GLY A 297 -7.87 -20.97 17.73
CA GLY A 297 -6.65 -21.63 17.28
C GLY A 297 -6.70 -23.16 17.30
N ILE A 298 -7.89 -23.74 17.51
CA ILE A 298 -8.12 -25.18 17.63
C ILE A 298 -8.91 -25.65 16.40
N ASP A 299 -8.20 -25.96 15.33
CA ASP A 299 -8.74 -26.27 14.01
C ASP A 299 -8.60 -27.75 13.64
N GLY A 300 -7.62 -28.43 14.24
CA GLY A 300 -7.28 -29.81 13.98
C GLY A 300 -6.24 -30.02 12.89
N ASP A 301 -5.61 -28.96 12.36
CA ASP A 301 -4.49 -29.08 11.43
C ASP A 301 -3.19 -28.63 12.13
N PHE A 302 -2.20 -29.53 12.17
CA PHE A 302 -0.95 -29.28 12.91
C PHE A 302 0.05 -28.45 12.09
N GLY A 303 -0.29 -27.17 11.90
CA GLY A 303 0.46 -26.20 11.10
C GLY A 303 1.70 -25.59 11.79
N LYS A 304 2.29 -24.58 11.16
CA LYS A 304 3.51 -23.87 11.63
C LYS A 304 3.33 -23.30 13.05
N ARG A 305 2.17 -22.69 13.34
CA ARG A 305 1.86 -22.13 14.67
C ARG A 305 1.84 -23.21 15.75
N SER A 306 1.17 -24.34 15.52
CA SER A 306 1.15 -25.46 16.47
C SER A 306 2.54 -26.06 16.68
N ARG A 307 3.37 -26.13 15.64
CA ARG A 307 4.77 -26.56 15.73
C ARG A 307 5.62 -25.61 16.58
N GLN A 308 5.49 -24.31 16.38
CA GLN A 308 6.21 -23.29 17.16
C GLN A 308 5.78 -23.32 18.63
N ALA A 309 4.46 -23.32 18.86
CA ALA A 309 3.88 -23.39 20.20
C ALA A 309 4.31 -24.64 20.96
N LEU A 310 4.32 -25.81 20.30
CA LEU A 310 4.79 -27.05 20.93
C LEU A 310 6.26 -26.96 21.34
N ALA A 311 7.14 -26.44 20.45
CA ALA A 311 8.55 -26.26 20.77
C ALA A 311 8.76 -25.30 21.95
N GLN A 312 8.02 -24.19 22.00
CA GLN A 312 8.09 -23.20 23.08
C GLN A 312 7.61 -23.78 24.43
N VAL A 313 6.47 -24.48 24.44
CA VAL A 313 5.91 -25.10 25.65
C VAL A 313 6.86 -26.15 26.21
N VAL A 314 7.40 -27.03 25.36
CA VAL A 314 8.33 -28.07 25.81
C VAL A 314 9.63 -27.46 26.34
N SER A 315 10.21 -26.49 25.61
CA SER A 315 11.44 -25.83 26.08
C SER A 315 11.24 -25.20 27.45
N GLY A 316 10.14 -24.44 27.63
CA GLY A 316 9.91 -23.74 28.89
C GLY A 316 9.60 -24.67 30.06
N LEU A 317 8.98 -25.82 29.82
CA LEU A 317 8.78 -26.83 30.88
C LEU A 317 10.09 -27.51 31.27
N VAL A 318 10.97 -27.79 30.30
CA VAL A 318 12.27 -28.42 30.55
C VAL A 318 13.18 -27.46 31.32
N ASP A 319 13.28 -26.20 30.88
CA ASP A 319 14.14 -25.19 31.52
C ASP A 319 13.54 -24.57 32.79
N GLY A 320 12.26 -24.84 33.07
CA GLY A 320 11.54 -24.36 34.26
C GLY A 320 11.03 -22.92 34.16
N SER A 321 11.16 -22.25 33.01
CA SER A 321 10.58 -20.92 32.76
C SER A 321 9.05 -20.94 32.66
N LEU A 322 8.47 -22.07 32.24
CA LEU A 322 7.04 -22.35 32.32
C LEU A 322 6.77 -23.24 33.55
N LYS A 323 6.14 -22.67 34.58
CA LYS A 323 5.69 -23.44 35.74
C LYS A 323 4.33 -24.07 35.44
N PRO A 324 4.14 -25.40 35.59
CA PRO A 324 2.86 -26.06 35.35
C PRO A 324 1.68 -25.40 36.10
N GLU A 325 1.95 -24.93 37.32
CA GLU A 325 1.00 -24.24 38.21
C GLU A 325 0.47 -22.92 37.63
N THR A 326 1.24 -22.24 36.77
CA THR A 326 0.81 -20.99 36.11
C THR A 326 -0.07 -21.22 34.88
N LEU A 327 -0.20 -22.48 34.42
CA LEU A 327 -0.92 -22.85 33.19
C LEU A 327 -2.40 -23.20 33.46
N ALA A 328 -2.84 -23.21 34.72
CA ALA A 328 -4.21 -23.55 35.10
C ALA A 328 -5.22 -22.39 34.94
N LYS A 329 -4.79 -21.20 34.49
CA LYS A 329 -5.67 -20.06 34.27
C LYS A 329 -5.63 -19.68 32.79
N PRO A 330 -6.69 -19.94 32.00
CA PRO A 330 -6.77 -19.50 30.62
C PRO A 330 -6.46 -18.01 30.58
N ALA A 331 -5.46 -17.61 29.79
CA ALA A 331 -5.16 -16.21 29.60
C ALA A 331 -6.44 -15.52 29.09
N GLN A 332 -7.05 -14.67 29.93
CA GLN A 332 -8.16 -13.84 29.47
C GLN A 332 -7.64 -12.99 28.32
N PRO A 333 -8.33 -12.94 27.18
CA PRO A 333 -7.87 -12.18 26.03
C PRO A 333 -7.69 -10.73 26.46
N SER A 334 -6.48 -10.20 26.26
CA SER A 334 -6.13 -8.81 26.51
C SER A 334 -6.93 -7.93 25.56
N ALA A 335 -8.15 -7.57 25.95
CA ALA A 335 -9.03 -6.66 25.24
C ALA A 335 -8.56 -5.22 25.51
N THR A 336 -7.42 -4.83 24.94
CA THR A 336 -6.90 -3.48 25.12
C THR A 336 -6.31 -2.95 23.83
N GLY A 337 -7.20 -2.65 22.90
CA GLY A 337 -7.06 -1.43 22.13
C GLY A 337 -8.27 -1.18 21.23
N SER A 338 -8.22 -0.05 20.54
CA SER A 338 -9.26 0.75 19.89
C SER A 338 -10.33 0.11 18.99
N GLY A 339 -10.40 -1.22 18.88
CA GLY A 339 -11.45 -1.92 18.13
C GLY A 339 -11.39 -1.72 16.61
N GLN A 340 -10.31 -1.13 16.07
CA GLN A 340 -10.20 -0.84 14.64
C GLN A 340 -9.54 -2.01 13.90
N PRO A 341 -10.02 -2.35 12.70
CA PRO A 341 -9.39 -3.39 11.89
C PRO A 341 -7.96 -2.99 11.50
N THR A 342 -7.02 -3.92 11.59
CA THR A 342 -5.64 -3.76 11.13
C THR A 342 -5.30 -4.80 10.08
N PRO A 343 -4.38 -4.53 9.13
CA PRO A 343 -3.76 -5.60 8.37
C PRO A 343 -3.15 -6.65 9.30
N ARG A 344 -3.06 -7.90 8.83
CA ARG A 344 -2.48 -9.04 9.57
C ARG A 344 -0.97 -9.05 9.53
N TYR A 345 -0.36 -8.02 10.13
CA TYR A 345 1.10 -7.89 10.19
C TYR A 345 1.78 -9.10 10.84
N GLU A 346 1.12 -9.78 11.78
CA GLU A 346 1.64 -11.02 12.36
C GLU A 346 1.84 -12.14 11.34
N ARG A 347 1.03 -12.16 10.26
CA ARG A 347 1.19 -13.11 9.15
C ARG A 347 2.17 -12.61 8.10
N MET A 348 2.22 -11.30 7.86
CA MET A 348 3.17 -10.71 6.91
C MET A 348 4.62 -10.85 7.39
N LEU A 349 4.85 -10.77 8.71
CA LEU A 349 6.20 -10.72 9.28
C LEU A 349 6.68 -12.08 9.84
N GLU A 350 5.92 -13.16 9.64
CA GLU A 350 6.16 -14.46 10.28
C GLU A 350 7.41 -15.21 9.79
N ASP A 351 7.93 -14.83 8.63
CA ASP A 351 9.17 -15.35 8.04
C ASP A 351 10.34 -14.37 8.22
N ARG A 352 10.12 -13.28 8.96
CA ARG A 352 11.06 -12.18 9.23
C ARG A 352 11.41 -11.36 7.99
N LEU A 353 10.53 -11.36 6.99
CA LEU A 353 10.66 -10.58 5.78
C LEU A 353 9.34 -9.90 5.45
N LEU A 354 9.34 -8.58 5.34
CA LEU A 354 8.25 -7.84 4.71
C LEU A 354 8.53 -7.74 3.21
N ASP A 355 7.79 -8.49 2.40
CA ASP A 355 7.94 -8.49 0.95
C ASP A 355 6.85 -7.66 0.28
N MET A 356 7.26 -6.62 -0.46
CA MET A 356 6.35 -5.69 -1.11
C MET A 356 6.64 -5.60 -2.60
N THR A 357 5.59 -5.46 -3.41
CA THR A 357 5.70 -5.11 -4.82
C THR A 357 5.06 -3.75 -5.06
N MET A 358 5.78 -2.85 -5.72
CA MET A 358 5.29 -1.54 -6.16
C MET A 358 5.31 -1.46 -7.68
N ALA A 359 4.18 -1.08 -8.25
CA ALA A 359 3.97 -1.05 -9.68
C ALA A 359 3.45 0.33 -10.11
N VAL A 360 4.11 0.95 -11.09
CA VAL A 360 3.63 2.16 -11.76
C VAL A 360 3.13 1.76 -13.15
N GLY A 361 1.85 2.01 -13.41
CA GLY A 361 1.18 1.69 -14.67
C GLY A 361 1.58 2.60 -15.83
N PHE A 362 1.13 2.24 -17.03
CA PHE A 362 1.44 2.98 -18.25
C PHE A 362 0.49 4.17 -18.45
N ASP A 363 1.00 5.33 -18.86
CA ASP A 363 0.17 6.48 -19.26
C ASP A 363 0.11 6.67 -20.78
N GLU A 364 -1.09 6.62 -21.34
CA GLU A 364 -1.36 6.68 -22.79
C GLU A 364 -1.64 8.10 -23.29
N GLY A 365 -1.44 9.11 -22.43
CA GLY A 365 -1.78 10.49 -22.72
C GLY A 365 -1.20 11.00 -24.05
N THR A 366 -1.73 12.14 -24.53
CA THR A 366 -1.20 12.83 -25.72
C THR A 366 0.30 13.09 -25.59
N VAL A 367 1.01 13.47 -26.66
CA VAL A 367 2.45 13.81 -26.59
C VAL A 367 2.82 14.80 -25.46
N HIS A 368 1.87 15.58 -24.96
CA HIS A 368 2.03 16.50 -23.82
C HIS A 368 1.87 15.85 -22.43
N TYR A 369 1.20 14.69 -22.32
CA TYR A 369 0.96 13.94 -21.09
C TYR A 369 1.61 12.55 -21.07
N ALA A 370 1.81 11.91 -22.24
CA ALA A 370 2.66 10.76 -22.42
C ALA A 370 3.96 11.04 -21.69
N LYS A 371 4.32 10.18 -20.73
CA LYS A 371 5.43 10.31 -19.77
C LYS A 371 5.08 10.87 -18.38
N ALA A 372 3.82 11.14 -18.06
CA ALA A 372 3.45 11.47 -16.68
C ALA A 372 3.87 10.34 -15.73
N HIS A 373 3.71 9.08 -16.15
CA HIS A 373 4.17 7.92 -15.38
C HIS A 373 5.68 7.91 -15.16
N HIS A 374 6.53 8.36 -16.12
CA HIS A 374 7.99 8.41 -15.89
C HIS A 374 8.39 9.31 -14.73
N ALA A 375 7.68 10.43 -14.51
CA ALA A 375 7.95 11.28 -13.35
C ALA A 375 7.61 10.55 -12.04
N GLU A 376 6.55 9.73 -12.04
CA GLU A 376 6.15 8.91 -10.90
C GLU A 376 7.08 7.70 -10.69
N GLU A 377 7.54 7.05 -11.76
CA GLU A 377 8.57 6.01 -11.73
C GLU A 377 9.84 6.53 -11.05
N ALA A 378 10.34 7.69 -11.50
CA ALA A 378 11.51 8.34 -10.89
C ALA A 378 11.27 8.70 -9.43
N LYS A 379 10.06 9.17 -9.08
CA LYS A 379 9.68 9.53 -7.71
C LYS A 379 9.65 8.31 -6.79
N VAL A 380 9.15 7.16 -7.24
CA VAL A 380 9.17 5.92 -6.45
C VAL A 380 10.61 5.51 -6.16
N ILE A 381 11.49 5.48 -7.17
CA ILE A 381 12.90 5.10 -7.01
C ILE A 381 13.64 6.04 -6.04
N ALA A 382 13.48 7.36 -6.23
CA ALA A 382 14.08 8.35 -5.35
C ALA A 382 13.54 8.23 -3.91
N GLY A 383 12.21 8.11 -3.76
CA GLY A 383 11.55 8.04 -2.46
C GLY A 383 11.85 6.76 -1.68
N LEU A 384 12.13 5.64 -2.35
CA LEU A 384 12.66 4.42 -1.70
C LEU A 384 14.06 4.67 -1.14
N THR A 385 14.93 5.29 -1.94
CA THR A 385 16.30 5.62 -1.53
C THR A 385 16.31 6.58 -0.35
N GLU A 386 15.48 7.63 -0.37
CA GLU A 386 15.31 8.58 0.73
C GLU A 386 14.82 7.93 2.03
N ARG A 387 14.06 6.83 1.93
CA ARG A 387 13.59 6.03 3.07
C ARG A 387 14.64 5.03 3.57
N GLY A 388 15.86 5.08 3.03
CA GLY A 388 16.99 4.23 3.41
C GLY A 388 16.93 2.82 2.82
N PHE A 389 16.14 2.61 1.77
CA PHE A 389 16.26 1.39 0.97
C PHE A 389 17.45 1.52 0.02
N SER A 390 18.23 0.46 -0.09
CA SER A 390 19.34 0.36 -1.04
C SER A 390 18.95 -0.60 -2.16
N ARG A 391 19.29 -0.26 -3.41
CA ARG A 391 19.14 -1.21 -4.53
C ARG A 391 20.19 -2.31 -4.40
N ASP A 392 19.74 -3.53 -4.11
CA ASP A 392 20.60 -4.69 -3.93
C ASP A 392 19.85 -5.98 -4.34
N ASP A 393 19.90 -6.27 -5.64
CA ASP A 393 19.17 -7.40 -6.22
C ASP A 393 19.66 -8.74 -5.67
N ALA A 394 20.97 -8.88 -5.41
CA ALA A 394 21.55 -10.11 -4.88
C ALA A 394 21.07 -10.37 -3.45
N LYS A 395 21.11 -9.34 -2.58
CA LYS A 395 20.64 -9.48 -1.20
C LYS A 395 19.13 -9.70 -1.13
N ALA A 396 18.35 -9.03 -1.99
CA ALA A 396 16.91 -9.25 -2.05
C ALA A 396 16.58 -10.71 -2.41
N LEU A 397 17.24 -11.28 -3.42
CA LEU A 397 17.03 -12.68 -3.82
C LEU A 397 17.49 -13.67 -2.74
N GLU A 398 18.58 -13.37 -2.01
CA GLU A 398 19.02 -14.17 -0.86
C GLU A 398 17.95 -14.21 0.25
N LEU A 399 17.43 -13.04 0.62
CA LEU A 399 16.40 -12.90 1.65
C LEU A 399 15.07 -13.56 1.25
N LEU A 400 14.63 -13.39 0.00
CA LEU A 400 13.45 -14.07 -0.53
C LEU A 400 13.61 -15.59 -0.49
N LYS A 401 14.77 -16.10 -0.90
CA LYS A 401 15.08 -17.54 -0.83
C LYS A 401 15.07 -18.05 0.61
N ALA A 402 15.60 -17.28 1.55
CA ALA A 402 15.56 -17.62 2.98
C ALA A 402 14.13 -17.66 3.53
N ALA A 403 13.23 -16.83 3.00
CA ALA A 403 11.80 -16.86 3.29
C ALA A 403 11.03 -17.95 2.50
N GLY A 404 11.73 -18.79 1.73
CA GLY A 404 11.12 -19.87 0.93
C GLY A 404 10.48 -19.41 -0.38
N GLN A 405 10.79 -18.20 -0.83
CA GLN A 405 10.30 -17.64 -2.09
C GLN A 405 11.37 -17.69 -3.18
N THR A 406 10.98 -17.89 -4.43
CA THR A 406 11.89 -17.83 -5.58
C THR A 406 11.16 -17.14 -6.73
N PRO A 407 11.29 -15.81 -6.84
CA PRO A 407 10.64 -15.05 -7.90
C PRO A 407 11.08 -15.59 -9.27
N GLN A 408 10.13 -15.72 -10.20
CA GLN A 408 10.36 -16.13 -11.57
C GLN A 408 10.27 -14.96 -12.54
N ALA A 409 9.60 -13.87 -12.14
CA ALA A 409 9.42 -12.71 -12.99
C ALA A 409 10.62 -11.76 -12.95
N ASN A 410 10.79 -11.02 -14.05
CA ASN A 410 11.81 -9.98 -14.16
C ASN A 410 11.26 -8.64 -13.66
N TYR A 411 11.68 -8.26 -12.45
CA TYR A 411 11.43 -6.94 -11.87
C TYR A 411 12.47 -5.91 -12.37
N ASP A 412 12.12 -4.63 -12.40
CA ASP A 412 13.01 -3.56 -12.86
C ASP A 412 14.13 -3.23 -11.87
N ALA A 413 13.81 -3.38 -10.57
CA ALA A 413 14.75 -3.20 -9.47
C ALA A 413 14.25 -3.91 -8.22
N LEU A 414 15.19 -4.36 -7.39
CA LEU A 414 14.91 -4.84 -6.04
C LEU A 414 15.61 -3.95 -5.03
N PHE A 415 14.84 -3.48 -4.05
CA PHE A 415 15.31 -2.61 -2.98
C PHE A 415 15.24 -3.35 -1.65
N VAL A 416 16.27 -3.18 -0.82
CA VAL A 416 16.37 -3.83 0.49
C VAL A 416 16.51 -2.76 1.57
N LYS A 417 15.80 -2.95 2.69
CA LYS A 417 16.06 -2.26 3.94
C LYS A 417 16.11 -3.28 5.07
N GLU A 418 17.28 -3.40 5.69
CA GLU A 418 17.46 -4.35 6.78
C GLU A 418 16.98 -3.79 8.12
N ASN A 419 16.55 -4.68 9.02
CA ASN A 419 16.22 -4.35 10.40
C ASN A 419 15.12 -3.28 10.55
N ILE A 420 14.06 -3.37 9.75
CA ILE A 420 12.94 -2.43 9.82
C ILE A 420 12.11 -2.58 11.10
N SER A 421 12.16 -3.75 11.72
CA SER A 421 11.53 -4.07 13.01
C SER A 421 12.15 -5.36 13.57
N SER A 422 11.56 -5.92 14.62
CA SER A 422 11.90 -7.25 15.13
C SER A 422 10.65 -8.11 15.36
N ALA A 423 10.79 -9.42 15.15
CA ALA A 423 9.79 -10.45 15.43
C ALA A 423 10.50 -11.60 16.15
N ASP A 424 9.97 -12.01 17.30
CA ASP A 424 10.59 -13.04 18.16
C ASP A 424 12.06 -12.75 18.52
N GLY A 425 12.39 -11.47 18.74
CA GLY A 425 13.75 -11.01 19.04
C GLY A 425 14.73 -11.06 17.86
N GLN A 426 14.28 -11.51 16.68
CA GLN A 426 15.06 -11.52 15.45
C GLN A 426 14.73 -10.32 14.58
N PRO A 427 15.69 -9.78 13.81
CA PRO A 427 15.43 -8.67 12.92
C PRO A 427 14.46 -9.09 11.81
N VAL A 428 13.59 -8.15 11.43
CA VAL A 428 12.75 -8.23 10.23
C VAL A 428 13.36 -7.33 9.17
N HIS A 429 13.54 -7.85 7.97
CA HIS A 429 14.01 -7.09 6.81
C HIS A 429 12.81 -6.70 5.92
N ALA A 430 12.99 -5.73 5.03
CA ALA A 430 12.00 -5.37 4.02
C ALA A 430 12.61 -5.41 2.63
N ILE A 431 11.82 -5.90 1.66
CA ILE A 431 12.13 -5.84 0.24
C ILE A 431 11.01 -5.10 -0.49
N VAL A 432 11.41 -4.29 -1.47
CA VAL A 432 10.50 -3.72 -2.45
C VAL A 432 10.91 -4.16 -3.84
N ARG A 433 10.06 -4.97 -4.49
CA ARG A 433 10.14 -5.34 -5.90
C ARG A 433 9.47 -4.25 -6.73
N VAL A 434 10.19 -3.63 -7.66
CA VAL A 434 9.66 -2.50 -8.43
C VAL A 434 9.32 -2.92 -9.86
N ILE A 435 8.15 -2.49 -10.34
CA ILE A 435 7.66 -2.68 -11.70
C ILE A 435 7.41 -1.28 -12.30
N LEU A 436 8.11 -0.99 -13.39
CA LEU A 436 8.01 0.26 -14.15
C LEU A 436 7.48 -0.06 -15.55
N ALA A 437 6.45 0.65 -15.99
CA ALA A 437 5.87 0.45 -17.32
C ALA A 437 6.84 0.84 -18.45
N GLY A 438 7.75 1.79 -18.20
CA GLY A 438 8.72 2.24 -19.19
C GLY A 438 8.01 2.83 -20.41
N ASP A 439 8.38 2.41 -21.62
CA ASP A 439 7.71 2.84 -22.85
C ASP A 439 6.48 2.00 -23.23
N GLY A 440 6.09 1.03 -22.38
CA GLY A 440 4.97 0.13 -22.61
C GLY A 440 5.29 -1.04 -23.55
N SER A 441 6.49 -1.13 -24.13
CA SER A 441 6.85 -2.23 -25.05
C SER A 441 6.99 -3.60 -24.37
N GLN A 442 7.05 -3.61 -23.04
CA GLN A 442 7.22 -4.82 -22.22
C GLN A 442 5.97 -5.17 -21.40
N GLY A 443 4.79 -4.67 -21.79
CA GLY A 443 3.52 -4.84 -21.05
C GLY A 443 3.29 -6.26 -20.54
N ALA A 444 3.39 -7.26 -21.41
CA ALA A 444 3.25 -8.69 -21.06
C ALA A 444 4.15 -9.13 -19.89
N ALA A 445 5.43 -8.76 -19.94
CA ALA A 445 6.40 -9.12 -18.90
C ALA A 445 6.09 -8.39 -17.58
N LYS A 446 5.67 -7.12 -17.65
CA LYS A 446 5.27 -6.33 -16.47
C LYS A 446 4.01 -6.87 -15.83
N ARG A 447 3.02 -7.29 -16.63
CA ARG A 447 1.84 -8.01 -16.16
C ARG A 447 2.23 -9.29 -15.42
N GLN A 448 3.11 -10.11 -15.99
CA GLN A 448 3.55 -11.34 -15.34
C GLN A 448 4.22 -11.06 -13.98
N ALA A 449 5.08 -10.04 -13.90
CA ALA A 449 5.70 -9.61 -12.65
C ALA A 449 4.69 -9.10 -11.62
N ALA A 450 3.65 -8.38 -12.07
CA ALA A 450 2.59 -7.89 -11.21
C ALA A 450 1.71 -9.01 -10.68
N ILE A 451 1.32 -9.99 -11.52
CA ILE A 451 0.60 -11.19 -11.10
C ILE A 451 1.42 -12.00 -10.08
N GLU A 452 2.73 -12.19 -10.33
CA GLU A 452 3.62 -12.83 -9.36
C GLU A 452 3.66 -12.05 -8.03
N GLY A 453 3.79 -10.73 -8.08
CA GLY A 453 3.77 -9.86 -6.90
C GLY A 453 2.45 -9.93 -6.13
N MET A 454 1.32 -9.90 -6.83
CA MET A 454 0.00 -10.10 -6.23
C MET A 454 -0.11 -11.49 -5.57
N SER A 455 0.47 -12.53 -6.17
CA SER A 455 0.40 -13.91 -5.68
C SER A 455 1.42 -14.25 -4.60
N GLN A 456 2.58 -13.58 -4.51
CA GLN A 456 3.65 -13.97 -3.59
C GLN A 456 3.92 -12.93 -2.49
N SER A 457 3.86 -11.64 -2.80
CA SER A 457 4.21 -10.58 -1.88
C SER A 457 3.16 -10.42 -0.77
N ASP A 458 3.60 -9.91 0.39
CA ASP A 458 2.74 -9.53 1.49
C ASP A 458 1.93 -8.27 1.14
N VAL A 459 2.56 -7.35 0.40
CA VAL A 459 1.90 -6.15 -0.12
C VAL A 459 2.09 -6.04 -1.62
N PHE A 460 1.01 -5.74 -2.35
CA PHE A 460 1.07 -5.30 -3.74
C PHE A 460 0.44 -3.92 -3.85
N ALA A 461 1.16 -2.96 -4.40
CA ALA A 461 0.70 -1.59 -4.55
C ALA A 461 0.84 -1.17 -6.01
N TYR A 462 -0.28 -0.93 -6.67
CA TYR A 462 -0.33 -0.42 -8.03
C TYR A 462 -0.78 1.03 -8.05
N GLY A 463 -0.12 1.82 -8.88
CA GLY A 463 -0.43 3.21 -9.13
C GLY A 463 -0.56 3.48 -10.63
N GLY A 464 -1.70 3.98 -11.10
CA GLY A 464 -1.86 4.31 -12.53
C GLY A 464 -3.30 4.51 -12.98
N HIS A 465 -3.67 3.93 -14.12
CA HIS A 465 -5.05 4.00 -14.60
C HIS A 465 -5.93 2.88 -14.03
N GLY A 466 -7.21 3.20 -13.83
CA GLY A 466 -8.21 2.23 -13.34
C GLY A 466 -8.99 1.53 -14.45
N ARG A 467 -8.72 1.93 -15.70
CA ARG A 467 -9.28 1.39 -16.96
C ARG A 467 -10.76 1.03 -16.91
N TYR A 468 -11.58 1.92 -16.33
CA TYR A 468 -13.02 1.70 -16.23
C TYR A 468 -13.38 0.40 -15.50
N GLY A 469 -12.73 0.13 -14.37
CA GLY A 469 -13.00 -1.07 -13.58
C GLY A 469 -12.37 -2.35 -14.15
N ASN A 470 -11.65 -2.27 -15.27
CA ASN A 470 -11.06 -3.46 -15.90
C ASN A 470 -9.74 -3.88 -15.27
N GLY A 471 -8.97 -2.98 -14.63
CA GLY A 471 -7.79 -3.35 -13.85
C GLY A 471 -6.49 -2.62 -14.20
N PRO A 472 -5.39 -2.96 -13.52
CA PRO A 472 -4.03 -2.46 -13.79
C PRO A 472 -3.55 -2.73 -15.22
N ASP A 473 -2.68 -1.86 -15.73
CA ASP A 473 -2.10 -1.99 -17.06
C ASP A 473 -0.67 -1.44 -17.14
N PHE A 474 0.13 -2.05 -18.01
CA PHE A 474 1.56 -1.76 -18.18
C PHE A 474 1.95 -1.45 -19.63
N ASP A 475 0.98 -1.33 -20.52
CA ASP A 475 1.12 -0.98 -21.92
C ASP A 475 -0.10 -0.20 -22.41
N ARG A 476 -0.06 0.20 -23.68
CA ARG A 476 -1.18 0.90 -24.32
C ARG A 476 -2.30 -0.09 -24.60
N ASN A 477 -3.49 0.11 -24.04
CA ASN A 477 -4.60 -0.84 -24.19
C ASN A 477 -5.08 -0.99 -25.65
N PHE A 478 -5.22 0.11 -26.38
CA PHE A 478 -5.72 0.07 -27.75
C PHE A 478 -5.32 1.28 -28.60
N THR A 479 -5.48 1.12 -29.91
CA THR A 479 -5.61 2.22 -30.88
C THR A 479 -6.89 2.02 -31.69
N VAL A 480 -7.47 3.11 -32.18
CA VAL A 480 -8.66 3.05 -33.03
C VAL A 480 -8.32 3.58 -34.41
N THR A 481 -8.49 2.77 -35.44
CA THR A 481 -8.39 3.21 -36.83
C THR A 481 -9.78 3.47 -37.39
N ILE A 482 -10.00 4.65 -37.96
CA ILE A 482 -11.24 4.97 -38.69
C ILE A 482 -10.91 5.21 -40.16
N ASP A 483 -11.58 4.47 -41.05
CA ASP A 483 -11.60 4.75 -42.50
C ASP A 483 -12.70 5.76 -42.82
N TRP A 484 -12.29 7.00 -43.08
CA TRP A 484 -13.19 8.09 -43.43
C TRP A 484 -13.61 8.10 -44.90
N SER A 485 -13.10 7.19 -45.72
CA SER A 485 -13.38 7.15 -47.16
C SER A 485 -14.87 6.93 -47.41
N GLY A 486 -15.50 7.85 -48.15
CA GLY A 486 -16.93 7.78 -48.50
C GLY A 486 -17.89 8.18 -47.37
N ILE A 487 -17.38 8.74 -46.27
CA ILE A 487 -18.21 9.29 -45.19
C ILE A 487 -18.47 10.78 -45.46
N GLU A 488 -19.74 11.13 -45.69
CA GLU A 488 -20.15 12.52 -45.88
C GLU A 488 -19.83 13.37 -44.64
N GLY A 489 -19.22 14.53 -44.86
CA GLY A 489 -18.81 15.44 -43.78
C GLY A 489 -17.70 14.88 -42.88
N ALA A 490 -16.90 13.93 -43.35
CA ALA A 490 -15.81 13.38 -42.56
C ALA A 490 -14.77 14.44 -42.16
N PRO A 491 -14.24 14.39 -40.92
CA PRO A 491 -13.24 15.33 -40.45
C PRO A 491 -11.83 15.07 -41.02
N ALA A 492 -11.63 13.94 -41.69
CA ALA A 492 -10.37 13.55 -42.33
C ALA A 492 -10.64 12.70 -43.58
N SER A 493 -9.59 12.36 -44.32
CA SER A 493 -9.67 11.47 -45.48
C SER A 493 -8.84 10.20 -45.25
N GLY A 494 -9.25 9.09 -45.87
CA GLY A 494 -8.57 7.80 -45.75
C GLY A 494 -8.63 7.20 -44.34
N LYS A 495 -7.67 6.33 -44.03
CA LYS A 495 -7.54 5.68 -42.72
C LYS A 495 -6.73 6.56 -41.77
N VAL A 496 -7.28 6.85 -40.61
CA VAL A 496 -6.61 7.63 -39.55
C VAL A 496 -6.57 6.81 -38.27
N VAL A 497 -5.40 6.75 -37.64
CA VAL A 497 -5.18 6.08 -36.35
C VAL A 497 -5.30 7.12 -35.23
N TYR A 498 -6.12 6.81 -34.23
CA TYR A 498 -6.33 7.59 -33.03
C TYR A 498 -5.74 6.84 -31.84
N GLU A 499 -4.75 7.47 -31.21
CA GLU A 499 -4.07 6.97 -30.00
C GLU A 499 -4.63 7.60 -28.72
N ASP A 500 -5.30 8.75 -28.83
CA ASP A 500 -5.97 9.42 -27.73
C ASP A 500 -7.49 9.27 -27.89
N TYR A 501 -8.10 8.51 -26.97
CA TYR A 501 -9.54 8.29 -27.00
C TYR A 501 -10.35 9.53 -26.60
N TYR A 502 -9.79 10.49 -25.85
CA TYR A 502 -10.47 11.75 -25.55
C TYR A 502 -10.60 12.60 -26.82
N ALA A 503 -9.50 12.76 -27.56
CA ALA A 503 -9.53 13.42 -28.86
C ALA A 503 -10.50 12.73 -29.83
N LEU A 504 -10.51 11.39 -29.85
CA LEU A 504 -11.47 10.63 -30.65
C LEU A 504 -12.91 10.84 -30.17
N LYS A 505 -13.16 10.85 -28.86
CA LYS A 505 -14.50 11.09 -28.31
C LYS A 505 -15.03 12.43 -28.80
N ASP A 506 -14.25 13.49 -28.62
CA ASP A 506 -14.63 14.86 -28.97
C ASP A 506 -14.86 15.01 -30.49
N LEU A 507 -14.09 14.27 -31.30
CA LEU A 507 -14.29 14.17 -32.74
C LEU A 507 -15.62 13.52 -33.12
N LEU A 508 -16.01 12.45 -32.40
CA LEU A 508 -17.22 11.68 -32.70
C LEU A 508 -18.49 12.27 -32.07
N GLY A 509 -18.37 13.05 -31.01
CA GLY A 509 -19.50 13.74 -30.38
C GLY A 509 -19.15 14.48 -29.08
N SER A 510 -19.95 15.49 -28.73
CA SER A 510 -19.75 16.32 -27.53
C SER A 510 -20.13 15.63 -26.20
N THR A 511 -20.76 14.45 -26.26
CA THR A 511 -21.15 13.64 -25.10
C THR A 511 -20.80 12.19 -25.35
N ASP A 512 -20.63 11.39 -24.29
CA ASP A 512 -20.37 9.95 -24.42
C ASP A 512 -21.46 9.25 -25.25
N ALA A 513 -22.74 9.55 -25.00
CA ALA A 513 -23.84 8.96 -25.75
C ALA A 513 -23.77 9.26 -27.26
N ALA A 514 -23.46 10.51 -27.63
CA ALA A 514 -23.32 10.91 -29.03
C ALA A 514 -22.10 10.24 -29.69
N ALA A 515 -20.94 10.25 -29.02
CA ALA A 515 -19.72 9.62 -29.51
C ALA A 515 -19.89 8.10 -29.68
N ILE A 516 -20.53 7.42 -28.71
CA ILE A 516 -20.84 5.99 -28.78
C ILE A 516 -21.79 5.69 -29.95
N ALA A 517 -22.84 6.49 -30.14
CA ALA A 517 -23.79 6.30 -31.25
C ALA A 517 -23.10 6.47 -32.61
N ARG A 518 -22.23 7.47 -32.75
CA ARG A 518 -21.44 7.69 -33.97
C ARG A 518 -20.45 6.56 -34.21
N LEU A 519 -19.73 6.11 -33.18
CA LEU A 519 -18.82 4.96 -33.26
C LEU A 519 -19.55 3.71 -33.76
N LYS A 520 -20.70 3.37 -33.16
CA LYS A 520 -21.53 2.22 -33.58
C LYS A 520 -22.00 2.32 -35.04
N THR A 521 -22.32 3.53 -35.50
CA THR A 521 -22.68 3.78 -36.90
C THR A 521 -21.50 3.49 -37.84
N LEU A 522 -20.31 3.98 -37.50
CA LEU A 522 -19.10 3.73 -38.29
C LEU A 522 -18.69 2.25 -38.25
N GLU A 523 -18.88 1.57 -37.12
CA GLU A 523 -18.65 0.12 -36.98
C GLU A 523 -19.58 -0.69 -37.88
N ALA A 524 -20.87 -0.37 -37.89
CA ALA A 524 -21.85 -1.02 -38.76
C ALA A 524 -21.53 -0.85 -40.26
N GLN A 525 -20.77 0.20 -40.61
CA GLN A 525 -20.28 0.46 -41.96
C GLN A 525 -18.92 -0.19 -42.26
N GLY A 526 -18.35 -0.95 -41.31
CA GLY A 526 -17.01 -1.54 -41.46
C GLY A 526 -15.87 -0.52 -41.47
N LYS A 527 -16.10 0.68 -40.92
CA LYS A 527 -15.13 1.79 -40.94
C LYS A 527 -14.22 1.86 -39.73
N VAL A 528 -14.49 1.08 -38.68
CA VAL A 528 -13.72 1.13 -37.43
C VAL A 528 -12.95 -0.17 -37.25
N THR A 529 -11.70 -0.04 -36.84
CA THR A 529 -10.87 -1.16 -36.37
C THR A 529 -10.26 -0.77 -35.03
N VAL A 530 -10.57 -1.52 -33.98
CA VAL A 530 -9.91 -1.38 -32.68
C VAL A 530 -8.77 -2.39 -32.63
N THR A 531 -7.53 -1.89 -32.53
CA THR A 531 -6.34 -2.75 -32.39
C THR A 531 -5.96 -2.76 -30.93
N ALA A 532 -6.15 -3.90 -30.27
CA ALA A 532 -5.75 -4.13 -28.89
C ALA A 532 -4.22 -4.28 -28.77
N SER A 533 -3.67 -3.78 -27.68
CA SER A 533 -2.30 -4.04 -27.20
C SER A 533 -2.38 -4.26 -25.69
N ASN A 534 -3.16 -5.27 -25.28
CA ASN A 534 -3.58 -5.49 -23.89
C ASN A 534 -2.76 -6.57 -23.17
N ASP A 535 -1.55 -6.86 -23.64
CA ASP A 535 -0.76 -7.94 -23.04
C ASP A 535 -0.32 -7.56 -21.62
N GLY A 536 -0.25 -6.26 -21.30
CA GLY A 536 0.02 -5.70 -19.99
C GLY A 536 -1.19 -5.58 -19.07
N ASN A 537 -2.41 -5.89 -19.52
CA ASN A 537 -3.62 -5.67 -18.73
C ASN A 537 -3.91 -6.82 -17.75
N ILE A 538 -4.20 -6.49 -16.48
CA ILE A 538 -4.70 -7.44 -15.47
C ILE A 538 -6.20 -7.26 -15.34
N ARG A 539 -6.98 -8.20 -15.88
CA ARG A 539 -8.44 -8.09 -15.92
C ARG A 539 -9.06 -8.42 -14.56
N MET A 540 -9.55 -7.40 -13.86
CA MET A 540 -10.26 -7.49 -12.58
C MET A 540 -11.74 -7.88 -12.76
N SER A 541 -12.35 -7.54 -13.90
CA SER A 541 -13.77 -7.76 -14.18
C SER A 541 -13.98 -8.22 -15.62
N GLU A 542 -14.82 -9.23 -15.81
CA GLU A 542 -15.32 -9.57 -17.13
C GLU A 542 -16.41 -8.61 -17.61
N LYS A 543 -17.11 -7.97 -16.67
CA LYS A 543 -18.24 -7.10 -16.96
C LYS A 543 -17.77 -5.69 -17.27
N ASN A 544 -18.33 -5.09 -18.31
CA ASN A 544 -18.21 -3.66 -18.55
C ASN A 544 -19.06 -2.87 -17.54
N LEU A 545 -18.44 -2.44 -16.44
CA LEU A 545 -19.10 -1.64 -15.40
C LEU A 545 -19.39 -0.20 -15.85
N HIS A 546 -18.81 0.24 -16.97
CA HIS A 546 -18.91 1.60 -17.50
C HIS A 546 -19.41 1.61 -18.95
N GLY A 547 -20.40 0.77 -19.26
CA GLY A 547 -20.96 0.68 -20.62
C GLY A 547 -21.54 1.98 -21.18
N GLY A 548 -21.82 2.97 -20.33
CA GLY A 548 -22.26 4.31 -20.74
C GLY A 548 -21.12 5.30 -21.05
N GLU A 549 -19.87 4.96 -20.77
CA GLU A 549 -18.70 5.82 -20.99
C GLU A 549 -18.00 5.43 -22.30
N PHE A 550 -17.56 6.41 -23.10
CA PHE A 550 -16.97 6.15 -24.41
C PHE A 550 -15.70 5.28 -24.33
N GLY A 551 -14.80 5.58 -23.40
CA GLY A 551 -13.60 4.76 -23.20
C GLY A 551 -13.91 3.37 -22.63
N GLY A 552 -14.96 3.22 -21.81
CA GLY A 552 -15.43 1.91 -21.35
C GLY A 552 -15.90 1.01 -22.51
N GLN A 553 -16.56 1.60 -23.51
CA GLN A 553 -16.94 0.90 -24.76
C GLN A 553 -15.74 0.46 -25.60
N LEU A 554 -14.69 1.29 -25.70
CA LEU A 554 -13.47 0.93 -26.42
C LEU A 554 -12.67 -0.16 -25.69
N MET A 555 -12.55 -0.06 -24.35
CA MET A 555 -11.93 -1.09 -23.54
C MET A 555 -12.62 -2.45 -23.67
N GLU A 556 -13.95 -2.49 -23.63
CA GLU A 556 -14.70 -3.74 -23.80
C GLU A 556 -14.39 -4.42 -25.15
N ARG A 557 -14.25 -3.64 -26.22
CA ARG A 557 -13.85 -4.16 -27.55
C ARG A 557 -12.42 -4.67 -27.54
N ALA A 558 -11.51 -3.91 -26.93
CA ALA A 558 -10.10 -4.27 -26.87
C ALA A 558 -9.86 -5.53 -26.03
N LEU A 559 -10.70 -5.79 -25.02
CA LEU A 559 -10.59 -6.94 -24.12
C LEU A 559 -11.47 -8.14 -24.50
N LYS A 560 -12.22 -8.06 -25.61
CA LYS A 560 -13.21 -9.09 -25.97
C LYS A 560 -12.63 -10.50 -26.02
N ASP A 561 -11.40 -10.63 -26.53
CA ASP A 561 -10.73 -11.93 -26.72
C ASP A 561 -9.64 -12.20 -25.66
N VAL A 562 -9.53 -11.33 -24.65
CA VAL A 562 -8.55 -11.45 -23.56
C VAL A 562 -9.14 -12.27 -22.41
N ASN A 563 -8.69 -13.51 -22.28
CA ASN A 563 -9.15 -14.45 -21.24
C ASN A 563 -8.14 -14.60 -20.10
N ASN A 564 -7.98 -13.51 -19.33
CA ASN A 564 -6.95 -13.36 -18.31
C ASN A 564 -7.59 -13.09 -16.93
N THR A 565 -8.44 -14.01 -16.45
CA THR A 565 -9.12 -13.86 -15.15
C THR A 565 -8.13 -14.00 -13.99
N LEU A 566 -8.14 -13.03 -13.07
CA LEU A 566 -7.23 -12.98 -11.94
C LEU A 566 -7.30 -14.23 -11.04
N SER A 567 -8.51 -14.76 -10.82
CA SER A 567 -8.72 -15.92 -9.95
C SER A 567 -7.94 -17.19 -10.33
N ALA A 568 -7.62 -17.40 -11.60
CA ALA A 568 -6.83 -18.56 -12.02
C ALA A 568 -5.33 -18.40 -11.72
N GLU A 569 -4.85 -17.16 -11.69
CA GLU A 569 -3.43 -16.83 -11.61
C GLU A 569 -2.95 -16.59 -10.18
N ILE A 570 -3.83 -16.12 -9.29
CA ILE A 570 -3.50 -15.89 -7.89
C ILE A 570 -3.60 -17.20 -7.12
N GLN A 571 -2.48 -17.64 -6.55
CA GLN A 571 -2.41 -18.90 -5.81
C GLN A 571 -1.75 -18.70 -4.44
N GLY A 572 -1.90 -19.70 -3.57
CA GLY A 572 -1.28 -19.74 -2.25
C GLY A 572 -2.17 -19.26 -1.11
N ASP A 573 -1.66 -19.39 0.12
CA ASP A 573 -2.37 -19.09 1.36
C ASP A 573 -1.77 -17.90 2.13
N ARG A 574 -0.71 -17.28 1.60
CA ARG A 574 -0.11 -16.07 2.19
C ARG A 574 -1.15 -14.96 2.28
N TYR A 575 -1.12 -14.24 3.39
CA TYR A 575 -1.95 -13.06 3.58
C TYR A 575 -1.39 -11.88 2.77
N LYS A 576 -2.30 -11.05 2.24
CA LYS A 576 -2.01 -10.01 1.26
C LYS A 576 -2.73 -8.72 1.60
N LEU A 577 -2.05 -7.60 1.38
CA LEU A 577 -2.64 -6.28 1.30
C LEU A 577 -2.42 -5.71 -0.09
N TRP A 578 -3.50 -5.43 -0.81
CA TRP A 578 -3.44 -4.80 -2.12
C TRP A 578 -3.86 -3.33 -2.03
N LEU A 579 -3.11 -2.44 -2.69
CA LEU A 579 -3.53 -1.07 -2.97
C LEU A 579 -3.67 -0.89 -4.47
N PHE A 580 -4.80 -0.33 -4.90
CA PHE A 580 -5.01 0.13 -6.27
C PHE A 580 -5.23 1.64 -6.28
N GLU A 581 -4.14 2.41 -6.41
CA GLU A 581 -4.14 3.87 -6.53
C GLU A 581 -4.35 4.29 -7.99
N ALA A 582 -5.61 4.41 -8.38
CA ALA A 582 -5.96 4.69 -9.78
C ALA A 582 -7.37 5.30 -9.88
N CYS A 583 -7.92 5.42 -11.08
CA CYS A 583 -9.26 5.99 -11.24
C CYS A 583 -10.37 5.02 -10.81
N ARG A 584 -11.13 5.36 -9.75
CA ARG A 584 -12.33 4.62 -9.27
C ARG A 584 -12.10 3.12 -9.07
N THR A 585 -11.02 2.71 -8.43
CA THR A 585 -10.68 1.28 -8.27
C THR A 585 -11.58 0.54 -7.28
N LYS A 586 -12.47 1.23 -6.57
CA LYS A 586 -13.57 0.60 -5.81
C LYS A 586 -14.42 -0.35 -6.68
N ASP A 587 -14.45 -0.11 -7.99
CA ASP A 587 -15.19 -0.92 -8.95
C ASP A 587 -14.58 -2.34 -9.09
N TYR A 588 -13.34 -2.56 -8.63
CA TYR A 588 -12.72 -3.89 -8.56
C TYR A 588 -13.29 -4.74 -7.42
N VAL A 589 -13.86 -4.13 -6.37
CA VAL A 589 -14.22 -4.84 -5.14
C VAL A 589 -15.31 -5.89 -5.37
N ALA A 590 -16.34 -5.57 -6.14
CA ALA A 590 -17.44 -6.50 -6.40
C ALA A 590 -16.98 -7.72 -7.22
N PRO A 591 -16.23 -7.58 -8.33
CA PRO A 591 -15.57 -8.69 -9.02
C PRO A 591 -14.65 -9.51 -8.11
N LEU A 592 -13.74 -8.87 -7.36
CA LEU A 592 -12.83 -9.56 -6.44
C LEU A 592 -13.62 -10.37 -5.40
N ARG A 593 -14.69 -9.80 -4.83
CA ARG A 593 -15.57 -10.53 -3.90
C ARG A 593 -16.31 -11.67 -4.57
N ALA A 594 -16.65 -11.56 -5.84
CA ALA A 594 -17.29 -12.66 -6.58
C ALA A 594 -16.31 -13.83 -6.77
N GLU A 595 -15.05 -13.52 -7.10
CA GLU A 595 -13.96 -14.51 -7.22
C GLU A 595 -13.57 -15.13 -5.86
N SER A 596 -13.74 -14.39 -4.76
CA SER A 596 -13.34 -14.81 -3.42
C SER A 596 -14.31 -15.72 -2.66
N ARG A 597 -15.57 -15.87 -3.12
CA ARG A 597 -16.63 -16.50 -2.29
C ARG A 597 -16.30 -17.95 -1.91
N GLU A 598 -16.02 -18.17 -0.63
CA GLU A 598 -16.02 -19.48 -0.02
C GLU A 598 -17.38 -20.15 -0.17
N GLY A 599 -17.41 -21.38 -0.69
CA GLY A 599 -18.64 -22.17 -0.85
C GLY A 599 -19.22 -22.18 -2.26
N ALA A 600 -18.76 -21.32 -3.17
CA ALA A 600 -18.84 -21.68 -4.58
C ALA A 600 -17.86 -22.84 -4.80
N LYS A 601 -18.27 -23.90 -5.51
CA LYS A 601 -17.37 -25.02 -5.89
C LYS A 601 -16.12 -24.58 -6.69
N ALA A 602 -15.97 -23.29 -7.01
CA ALA A 602 -14.94 -22.69 -7.85
C ALA A 602 -14.34 -21.35 -7.31
N GLY A 603 -14.60 -20.96 -6.06
CA GLY A 603 -14.02 -19.72 -5.51
C GLY A 603 -12.51 -19.86 -5.23
N ASN A 604 -11.73 -18.78 -5.36
CA ASN A 604 -10.31 -18.79 -5.08
C ASN A 604 -10.03 -18.48 -3.59
N PRO A 605 -9.58 -19.46 -2.77
CA PRO A 605 -9.31 -19.23 -1.35
C PRO A 605 -8.14 -18.28 -1.08
N ALA A 606 -7.24 -18.07 -2.04
CA ALA A 606 -6.15 -17.09 -1.94
C ALA A 606 -6.68 -15.65 -1.89
N MET A 607 -7.88 -15.41 -2.43
CA MET A 607 -8.52 -14.10 -2.51
C MET A 607 -9.63 -13.91 -1.46
N ALA A 608 -9.87 -14.90 -0.60
CA ALA A 608 -10.84 -14.79 0.50
C ALA A 608 -10.43 -13.66 1.47
N ALA A 609 -11.41 -13.02 2.12
CA ALA A 609 -11.18 -11.90 3.05
C ALA A 609 -10.17 -12.22 4.18
N ARG A 610 -10.12 -13.48 4.62
CA ARG A 610 -9.08 -13.95 5.56
C ARG A 610 -7.63 -13.84 5.06
N ASN A 611 -7.42 -13.81 3.75
CA ASN A 611 -6.12 -13.85 3.07
C ASN A 611 -5.84 -12.60 2.23
N LEU A 612 -6.84 -11.76 1.97
CA LEU A 612 -6.67 -10.58 1.14
C LEU A 612 -7.42 -9.40 1.73
N ASP A 613 -6.71 -8.31 1.95
CA ASP A 613 -7.26 -6.98 2.16
C ASP A 613 -7.01 -6.08 0.97
N VAL A 614 -7.94 -5.16 0.71
CA VAL A 614 -7.84 -4.25 -0.44
C VAL A 614 -8.10 -2.81 -0.03
N LEU A 615 -7.18 -1.93 -0.41
CA LEU A 615 -7.33 -0.49 -0.40
C LEU A 615 -7.58 -0.02 -1.83
N THR A 616 -8.61 0.78 -2.01
CA THR A 616 -9.02 1.29 -3.33
C THR A 616 -9.26 2.78 -3.28
N THR A 617 -9.48 3.36 -4.45
CA THR A 617 -9.87 4.74 -4.64
C THR A 617 -11.35 4.84 -5.00
N ASP A 618 -12.01 5.86 -4.47
CA ASP A 618 -13.45 6.10 -4.67
C ASP A 618 -13.75 7.03 -5.85
N GLN A 619 -12.71 7.71 -6.35
CA GLN A 619 -12.77 8.69 -7.43
C GLN A 619 -11.56 8.59 -8.37
N THR A 620 -11.55 9.39 -9.43
CA THR A 620 -10.40 9.58 -10.32
C THR A 620 -9.24 10.16 -9.53
N MET A 621 -8.06 9.55 -9.57
CA MET A 621 -6.85 10.07 -8.90
C MET A 621 -5.95 10.80 -9.89
N TYR A 622 -5.21 11.80 -9.42
CA TYR A 622 -4.27 12.51 -10.26
C TYR A 622 -2.91 11.82 -10.33
N TRP A 623 -2.40 11.68 -11.55
CA TRP A 623 -1.12 11.02 -11.83
C TRP A 623 0.02 11.50 -10.94
N HIS A 624 0.14 12.81 -10.73
CA HIS A 624 1.27 13.40 -10.00
C HIS A 624 1.36 13.04 -8.50
N ASN A 625 0.37 12.34 -7.95
CA ASN A 625 0.41 11.83 -6.57
C ASN A 625 0.70 10.34 -6.47
N THR A 626 0.70 9.62 -7.60
CA THR A 626 0.83 8.16 -7.63
C THR A 626 2.03 7.68 -6.82
N GLY A 627 3.22 8.20 -7.09
CA GLY A 627 4.43 7.81 -6.35
C GLY A 627 4.36 8.17 -4.87
N ASN A 628 3.76 9.31 -4.50
CA ASN A 628 3.58 9.69 -3.10
C ASN A 628 2.66 8.73 -2.36
N SER A 629 1.54 8.33 -2.97
CA SER A 629 0.60 7.36 -2.39
C SER A 629 1.23 5.99 -2.18
N LEU A 630 1.97 5.47 -3.17
CA LEU A 630 2.67 4.19 -3.07
C LEU A 630 3.71 4.20 -1.93
N LEU A 631 4.52 5.25 -1.84
CA LEU A 631 5.51 5.42 -0.78
C LEU A 631 4.86 5.64 0.60
N THR A 632 3.71 6.31 0.64
CA THR A 632 2.94 6.53 1.88
C THR A 632 2.34 5.24 2.42
N LEU A 633 1.87 4.34 1.54
CA LEU A 633 1.46 3.00 1.95
C LEU A 633 2.62 2.25 2.60
N LEU A 634 3.81 2.26 1.98
CA LEU A 634 5.01 1.63 2.54
C LEU A 634 5.31 2.15 3.95
N ASP A 635 5.29 3.47 4.15
CA ASP A 635 5.52 4.06 5.47
C ASP A 635 4.50 3.59 6.51
N GLY A 636 3.24 3.45 6.10
CA GLY A 636 2.16 2.95 6.96
C GLY A 636 2.30 1.46 7.31
N VAL A 637 2.64 0.62 6.33
CA VAL A 637 2.85 -0.82 6.52
C VAL A 637 4.05 -1.08 7.40
N VAL A 638 5.19 -0.41 7.17
CA VAL A 638 6.39 -0.54 8.02
C VAL A 638 6.10 -0.13 9.46
N LYS A 639 5.26 0.90 9.66
CA LYS A 639 4.80 1.32 10.99
C LYS A 639 3.72 0.40 11.59
N GLN A 640 3.18 -0.53 10.80
CA GLN A 640 2.05 -1.39 11.17
C GLN A 640 0.78 -0.61 11.53
N ASP A 641 0.46 0.41 10.73
CA ASP A 641 -0.73 1.25 10.91
C ASP A 641 -2.03 0.45 10.72
N THR A 642 -3.11 0.88 11.40
CA THR A 642 -4.44 0.28 11.23
C THR A 642 -5.03 0.60 9.85
N ALA A 643 -6.10 -0.10 9.43
CA ALA A 643 -6.72 0.18 8.13
C ALA A 643 -7.24 1.63 8.01
N PRO A 644 -7.92 2.21 9.01
CA PRO A 644 -8.26 3.63 9.00
C PRO A 644 -7.05 4.56 8.90
N ASP A 645 -5.95 4.24 9.59
CA ASP A 645 -4.73 5.05 9.55
C ASP A 645 -4.07 5.03 8.16
N LEU A 646 -4.01 3.86 7.51
CA LEU A 646 -3.55 3.73 6.13
C LEU A 646 -4.40 4.59 5.17
N VAL A 647 -5.73 4.49 5.27
CA VAL A 647 -6.65 5.30 4.46
C VAL A 647 -6.47 6.80 4.72
N ASN A 648 -6.30 7.21 5.98
CA ASN A 648 -6.09 8.62 6.33
C ASN A 648 -4.79 9.17 5.78
N ARG A 649 -3.70 8.39 5.80
CA ARG A 649 -2.43 8.80 5.19
C ARG A 649 -2.53 8.95 3.68
N LEU A 650 -3.14 7.97 3.02
CA LEU A 650 -3.37 8.03 1.57
C LEU A 650 -4.21 9.26 1.18
N ARG A 651 -5.23 9.60 1.97
CA ARG A 651 -5.98 10.86 1.80
C ARG A 651 -5.11 12.10 2.01
N ALA A 652 -4.25 12.10 3.01
CA ALA A 652 -3.42 13.26 3.35
C ALA A 652 -2.42 13.65 2.24
N VAL A 653 -1.95 12.68 1.46
CA VAL A 653 -1.04 12.93 0.32
C VAL A 653 -1.76 13.21 -1.00
N ASN A 654 -3.09 13.30 -0.97
CA ASN A 654 -3.95 13.70 -2.10
C ASN A 654 -4.85 14.91 -1.74
N PRO A 655 -4.30 16.02 -1.23
CA PRO A 655 -5.07 17.10 -0.62
C PRO A 655 -5.98 17.87 -1.60
N GLU A 656 -5.61 17.96 -2.86
CA GLU A 656 -6.39 18.65 -3.89
C GLU A 656 -7.67 17.89 -4.28
N GLN A 657 -7.78 16.63 -3.84
CA GLN A 657 -8.92 15.75 -4.07
C GLN A 657 -9.75 15.51 -2.80
N ALA A 658 -9.45 16.24 -1.72
CA ALA A 658 -10.06 16.07 -0.39
C ALA A 658 -11.53 16.53 -0.28
N SER A 659 -12.15 17.03 -1.36
CA SER A 659 -13.57 17.41 -1.36
C SER A 659 -14.51 16.21 -1.18
N ALA A 660 -14.02 15.00 -1.44
CA ALA A 660 -14.69 13.74 -1.20
C ALA A 660 -13.68 12.72 -0.63
N PRO A 661 -14.14 11.63 0.01
CA PRO A 661 -13.27 10.50 0.32
C PRO A 661 -12.51 10.04 -0.94
N THR A 662 -11.18 10.04 -0.90
CA THR A 662 -10.36 9.54 -2.03
C THR A 662 -10.17 8.04 -1.97
N HIS A 663 -10.04 7.49 -0.76
CA HIS A 663 -9.69 6.09 -0.52
C HIS A 663 -10.67 5.38 0.42
N SER A 664 -10.81 4.08 0.22
CA SER A 664 -11.60 3.16 1.04
C SER A 664 -10.85 1.86 1.31
N SER A 665 -11.26 1.14 2.35
CA SER A 665 -10.73 -0.16 2.73
C SER A 665 -11.81 -1.24 2.66
N HIS A 666 -11.41 -2.43 2.19
CA HIS A 666 -12.29 -3.55 1.91
C HIS A 666 -11.64 -4.86 2.35
N PHE A 667 -12.46 -5.87 2.65
CA PHE A 667 -12.05 -7.23 3.08
C PHE A 667 -11.45 -7.34 4.50
N PHE A 668 -11.38 -6.23 5.23
CA PHE A 668 -10.91 -6.19 6.62
C PHE A 668 -11.88 -6.82 7.65
N GLU A 669 -12.97 -7.43 7.20
CA GLU A 669 -14.05 -7.91 8.08
C GLU A 669 -13.60 -9.05 9.01
N ASP A 670 -12.65 -9.88 8.57
CA ASP A 670 -12.14 -11.02 9.33
C ASP A 670 -10.96 -10.64 10.24
N ASN A 671 -10.43 -9.43 10.13
CA ASN A 671 -9.15 -9.04 10.72
C ASN A 671 -9.20 -8.80 12.23
N PRO A 672 -8.04 -8.99 12.91
CA PRO A 672 -7.93 -8.63 14.30
C PRO A 672 -8.20 -7.14 14.48
N ARG A 673 -8.81 -6.81 15.62
CA ARG A 673 -9.09 -5.44 16.01
C ARG A 673 -8.07 -5.02 17.05
N ARG A 674 -7.31 -3.97 16.73
CA ARG A 674 -6.27 -3.43 17.60
C ARG A 674 -6.81 -2.43 18.58
#